data_AF-A0A2U1E363-F1
#
_entry.id   AF-A0A2U1E363-F1
#
_cell.length_a   1.000
_cell.length_b   1.000
_cell.length_c   1.000
_cell.angle_alpha   90.00
_cell.angle_beta   90.00
_cell.angle_gamma   90.00
#
_symmetry.space_group_name_H-M   'P 1'
#
loop_
_entity.id
_entity.type
_entity.pdbx_description
1 polymer ?
#
loop_
_entity_poly.entity_id
_entity_poly.type
_entity_poly.pdbx_seq_one_letter_code
_entity_poly.pdbx_strand_id
1 'polypeptide(L)'
;MKNRKLLASFIVFFMTIALFVPAVSEAYGYRTSYAPRLGEARQNEEFIRWQNQQNYGNYGVASADGDDYEGLVPEPAKIYFGRPRAQRFERLGFPATYDLRDYNKVSEIRDQGPNGSCWTFACYSSLESTLRPGEIYDFSEANMRNTHGFDWGPEKGGNRFISTAYLARWSGPILEEDDPYDPYKFYSPKGLERVKDIKEVMYLPDMDVDFDGGMNAIKDAIMNYGAVQTAMYASDRYLNQAEWAHYCPKRVNGNHAVAIIGWDDNYPKENFLQTPPKDGAWLIRNSWGKGMGIDGYYWASYYDTVVGTNNAVYFAKDKGESDYVYQYDPYGMTRTVGYNGQGYGANVFGPVKEKQYVNGAGFYVPSANTDYKVYVVKDYKGLDSLKNDKVEVASGTVEYPGYTTVTFDKQEVQKDSKFAVVVYYTTLETYYPIPIEARERKYASRVNAYPGQSYTSSDGAEWRDLTVYNSSANVCIKGFTTLDGEGTPDPKPDDPKPEVKKVTGIELSEHKAELKKWNRLNLKYTITPEDADNKEVVWTSSDSSVARVDNYGSVLALKDGVATITVTTKDGGFTDTCEVKVGNGGVPETVKVTYLDITNGSIFTEQGETVQLNVSLKPDNATNKTVTYSTTNANVATVDANGLVKAVGEGRAYIYAKSADGPSDSVYVYVRKAAPQPPAEVKVTNVSVDRRYLTLEEGENYTLTATVSPADATNKTVNYSSSDSRVATVDANGNITAVKAGSAYIYAKSVDGPYAYSYVTVKAKAAPQPPAEVKVTNITLDTRYLRLDAGKKYELNYTVYPYNATDKTLTWTSSNENVATVENGVITAIGRGSAYITATSSNGVQTSCYVDVYGEAKPVKVTGLYFSDRQLGLKVGETKAASVLFTPNNATNKSVTYSSLNSSIARVDENGNITGVRPGTVYIYARSVDGPYAYLQVTVRSAYNYWYYRY
;
A
#
# COMPACT_ATOMS: atom_id res chain seq x y z
N MET A 1 6.09 49.21 47.20
CA MET A 1 4.88 49.19 48.07
C MET A 1 3.67 49.03 47.17
N LYS A 2 2.78 48.09 47.54
CA LYS A 2 1.54 47.65 46.85
C LYS A 2 1.72 46.90 45.52
N ASN A 3 0.99 45.78 45.41
CA ASN A 3 0.77 44.90 44.26
C ASN A 3 1.80 43.82 43.87
N ARG A 4 2.17 42.95 44.83
CA ARG A 4 2.65 41.57 44.54
C ARG A 4 2.23 40.57 45.63
N LYS A 5 0.92 40.33 45.82
CA LYS A 5 0.37 39.20 46.61
C LYS A 5 -1.06 38.84 46.16
N LEU A 6 -1.28 38.67 44.85
CA LEU A 6 -2.59 38.25 44.32
C LEU A 6 -2.47 37.40 43.04
N LEU A 7 -1.43 36.57 42.95
CA LEU A 7 -1.28 35.57 41.88
C LEU A 7 -0.83 34.19 42.37
N ALA A 8 -0.97 33.91 43.67
CA ALA A 8 -0.60 32.63 44.29
C ALA A 8 -1.77 31.91 44.97
N SER A 9 -3.02 32.33 44.70
CA SER A 9 -4.23 31.70 45.27
C SER A 9 -5.30 31.35 44.24
N PHE A 10 -4.97 31.33 42.94
CA PHE A 10 -5.86 30.89 41.86
C PHE A 10 -5.45 29.56 41.20
N ILE A 11 -4.37 28.92 41.66
CA ILE A 11 -3.81 27.68 41.06
C ILE A 11 -3.87 26.47 42.00
N VAL A 12 -4.55 26.57 43.16
CA VAL A 12 -4.70 25.43 44.10
C VAL A 12 -6.16 24.97 44.26
N PHE A 13 -7.13 25.58 43.56
CA PHE A 13 -8.55 25.19 43.68
C PHE A 13 -9.06 24.27 42.54
N PHE A 14 -8.23 23.96 41.53
CA PHE A 14 -8.60 23.05 40.42
C PHE A 14 -7.79 21.75 40.37
N MET A 15 -6.99 21.45 41.39
CA MET A 15 -6.17 20.21 41.46
C MET A 15 -6.54 19.26 42.61
N THR A 16 -7.72 19.42 43.21
CA THR A 16 -8.26 18.48 44.22
C THR A 16 -9.77 18.21 44.04
N ILE A 17 -10.24 18.06 42.79
CA ILE A 17 -11.50 17.38 42.45
C ILE A 17 -11.25 16.47 41.23
N ALA A 18 -10.25 15.61 41.32
CA ALA A 18 -10.02 14.50 40.38
C ALA A 18 -9.53 13.21 41.08
N LEU A 19 -9.53 13.21 42.41
CA LEU A 19 -9.20 12.07 43.26
C LEU A 19 -10.15 12.14 44.47
N PHE A 20 -11.29 11.44 44.37
CA PHE A 20 -12.29 11.08 45.40
C PHE A 20 -13.72 11.15 44.83
N VAL A 21 -14.03 10.25 43.90
CA VAL A 21 -15.34 9.59 43.86
C VAL A 21 -15.09 8.10 43.60
N PRO A 22 -14.86 7.33 44.66
CA PRO A 22 -15.73 6.18 44.86
C PRO A 22 -16.20 6.17 46.31
N ALA A 23 -17.51 6.31 46.51
CA ALA A 23 -18.29 5.93 47.71
C ALA A 23 -19.35 6.98 48.09
N VAL A 24 -20.26 7.35 47.18
CA VAL A 24 -21.66 7.65 47.55
C VAL A 24 -22.57 7.36 46.35
N SER A 25 -22.87 6.08 46.11
CA SER A 25 -24.12 5.69 45.42
C SER A 25 -24.66 4.33 45.87
N GLU A 26 -24.24 3.83 47.03
CA GLU A 26 -24.91 2.73 47.76
C GLU A 26 -25.94 3.32 48.74
N ALA A 27 -26.88 4.09 48.22
CA ALA A 27 -28.14 4.43 48.88
C ALA A 27 -29.03 5.01 47.78
N TYR A 28 -30.21 4.42 47.60
CA TYR A 28 -31.15 4.57 46.47
C TYR A 28 -30.83 3.67 45.27
N GLY A 29 -31.36 2.45 45.35
CA GLY A 29 -31.45 1.52 44.24
C GLY A 29 -32.20 2.07 43.04
N TYR A 30 -31.92 1.47 41.89
CA TYR A 30 -32.24 1.86 40.50
C TYR A 30 -31.28 2.83 39.82
N ARG A 31 -30.08 2.32 39.50
CA ARG A 31 -29.44 2.62 38.21
C ARG A 31 -29.14 1.31 37.51
N THR A 32 -29.93 1.00 36.48
CA THR A 32 -29.53 0.06 35.45
C THR A 32 -28.28 0.62 34.77
N SER A 33 -27.14 -0.05 34.93
CA SER A 33 -25.92 0.26 34.19
C SER A 33 -26.16 -0.04 32.71
N TYR A 34 -26.53 0.97 31.93
CA TYR A 34 -26.55 0.82 30.49
C TYR A 34 -25.11 0.63 30.02
N ALA A 35 -24.78 -0.55 29.51
CA ALA A 35 -23.54 -0.75 28.76
C ALA A 35 -23.39 0.37 27.71
N PRO A 36 -22.17 0.90 27.48
CA PRO A 36 -21.94 1.95 26.49
C PRO A 36 -22.60 1.57 25.16
N ARG A 37 -23.37 2.49 24.56
CA ARG A 37 -23.97 2.24 23.25
C ARG A 37 -22.89 2.33 22.18
N LEU A 38 -22.91 1.40 21.24
CA LEU A 38 -22.04 1.45 20.06
C LEU A 38 -22.42 2.67 19.24
N GLY A 39 -21.45 3.54 18.98
CA GLY A 39 -21.60 4.69 18.09
C GLY A 39 -20.90 4.45 16.75
N GLU A 40 -21.23 5.27 15.75
CA GLU A 40 -20.64 5.25 14.41
C GLU A 40 -20.14 6.64 14.04
N ALA A 41 -19.00 6.69 13.34
CA ALA A 41 -18.45 7.93 12.82
C ALA A 41 -19.27 8.50 11.66
N ARG A 42 -19.18 9.82 11.46
CA ARG A 42 -19.67 10.43 10.22
C ARG A 42 -18.80 9.99 9.05
N GLN A 43 -19.44 9.67 7.93
CA GLN A 43 -18.76 9.37 6.66
C GLN A 43 -17.97 10.57 6.16
N ASN A 44 -17.03 10.30 5.25
CA ASN A 44 -16.26 11.34 4.57
C ASN A 44 -17.20 12.26 3.76
N GLU A 45 -17.03 13.57 3.92
CA GLU A 45 -17.88 14.57 3.28
C GLU A 45 -17.67 14.64 1.77
N GLU A 46 -16.45 14.41 1.30
CA GLU A 46 -16.15 14.33 -0.14
C GLU A 46 -16.85 13.13 -0.78
N PHE A 47 -16.86 11.99 -0.08
CA PHE A 47 -17.60 10.82 -0.51
C PHE A 47 -19.10 11.05 -0.56
N ILE A 48 -19.69 11.71 0.44
CA ILE A 48 -21.12 12.05 0.43
C ILE A 48 -21.44 12.96 -0.77
N ARG A 49 -20.60 13.97 -1.05
CA ARG A 49 -20.79 14.86 -2.21
C ARG A 49 -20.70 14.10 -3.53
N TRP A 50 -19.68 13.25 -3.68
CA TRP A 50 -19.51 12.38 -4.83
C TRP A 50 -20.72 11.46 -5.03
N GLN A 51 -21.16 10.76 -3.97
CA GLN A 51 -22.30 9.85 -4.02
C GLN A 51 -23.61 10.58 -4.39
N ASN A 52 -23.78 11.82 -3.92
CA ASN A 52 -24.92 12.67 -4.30
C ASN A 52 -24.86 13.12 -5.76
N GLN A 53 -23.70 13.49 -6.29
CA GLN A 53 -23.53 13.84 -7.71
C GLN A 53 -23.95 12.68 -8.62
N GLN A 54 -23.57 11.45 -8.24
CA GLN A 54 -23.98 10.24 -8.97
C GLN A 54 -25.52 10.06 -8.98
N ASN A 55 -26.28 10.61 -8.04
CA ASN A 55 -27.74 10.45 -7.96
C ASN A 55 -28.53 11.37 -8.90
N TYR A 56 -27.95 12.47 -9.36
CA TYR A 56 -28.63 13.43 -10.24
C TYR A 56 -28.41 13.19 -11.73
N GLY A 57 -27.78 12.07 -12.11
CA GLY A 57 -27.47 11.77 -13.51
C GLY A 57 -26.38 12.66 -14.12
N ASN A 58 -25.70 13.48 -13.30
CA ASN A 58 -24.47 14.15 -13.69
C ASN A 58 -23.33 13.13 -13.70
N TYR A 59 -23.25 12.35 -14.78
CA TYR A 59 -21.97 11.83 -15.24
C TYR A 59 -21.15 13.03 -15.69
N GLY A 60 -20.01 13.26 -15.03
CA GLY A 60 -19.23 14.46 -15.25
C GLY A 60 -20.01 15.70 -14.81
N VAL A 61 -19.90 16.07 -13.54
CA VAL A 61 -19.59 17.50 -13.38
C VAL A 61 -18.18 17.55 -13.93
N ALA A 62 -18.07 17.94 -15.21
CA ALA A 62 -16.89 18.62 -15.69
C ALA A 62 -16.36 19.37 -14.47
N SER A 63 -15.09 19.17 -14.14
CA SER A 63 -14.46 20.13 -13.25
C SER A 63 -14.94 21.53 -13.66
N ALA A 64 -15.08 22.48 -12.74
CA ALA A 64 -15.50 23.85 -13.12
C ALA A 64 -14.66 24.45 -14.28
N ASP A 65 -13.56 23.76 -14.60
CA ASP A 65 -12.53 23.98 -15.58
C ASP A 65 -12.54 23.00 -16.81
N GLY A 66 -13.44 22.02 -16.95
CA GLY A 66 -13.64 21.24 -18.19
C GLY A 66 -12.71 20.04 -18.46
N ASP A 67 -11.80 19.73 -17.54
CA ASP A 67 -10.84 18.61 -17.67
C ASP A 67 -11.32 17.44 -16.79
N ASP A 68 -11.81 16.36 -17.41
CA ASP A 68 -12.31 15.14 -16.74
C ASP A 68 -11.28 14.01 -16.84
N TYR A 69 -10.36 13.95 -15.87
CA TYR A 69 -9.57 12.73 -15.61
C TYR A 69 -10.34 11.85 -14.62
N GLU A 70 -10.87 10.71 -15.06
CA GLU A 70 -11.71 9.83 -14.22
C GLU A 70 -10.88 8.91 -13.29
N GLY A 71 -9.81 9.39 -12.66
CA GLY A 71 -8.79 8.55 -12.00
C GLY A 71 -8.98 8.26 -10.51
N LEU A 72 -9.57 9.18 -9.75
CA LEU A 72 -9.63 9.10 -8.28
C LEU A 72 -11.06 9.21 -7.74
N VAL A 73 -11.46 8.30 -6.84
CA VAL A 73 -12.77 8.27 -6.18
C VAL A 73 -12.61 8.52 -4.67
N PRO A 74 -13.35 9.46 -4.04
CA PRO A 74 -13.19 9.72 -2.60
C PRO A 74 -13.45 8.50 -1.71
N GLU A 75 -12.77 8.44 -0.57
CA GLU A 75 -12.85 7.33 0.38
C GLU A 75 -14.10 7.44 1.26
N PRO A 76 -14.82 6.34 1.58
CA PRO A 76 -16.09 6.39 2.31
C PRO A 76 -15.96 6.73 3.81
N ALA A 77 -14.87 6.32 4.45
CA ALA A 77 -14.63 6.53 5.89
C ALA A 77 -13.62 7.66 6.12
N LYS A 78 -13.77 8.36 7.26
CA LYS A 78 -12.76 9.33 7.71
C LYS A 78 -11.58 8.62 8.36
N ILE A 79 -10.37 9.11 8.07
CA ILE A 79 -9.13 8.70 8.72
C ILE A 79 -8.76 9.75 9.77
N TYR A 80 -8.25 9.30 10.93
CA TYR A 80 -7.92 10.16 12.06
C TYR A 80 -6.40 10.12 12.30
N PHE A 81 -5.66 11.07 11.74
CA PHE A 81 -4.20 11.13 11.88
C PHE A 81 -3.72 11.58 13.26
N GLY A 82 -4.62 12.11 14.09
CA GLY A 82 -4.31 12.62 15.42
C GLY A 82 -3.30 13.76 15.43
N ARG A 83 -2.83 14.16 16.61
CA ARG A 83 -1.56 14.88 16.71
C ARG A 83 -0.45 13.84 16.69
N PRO A 84 0.63 14.00 15.90
CA PRO A 84 1.81 13.16 16.06
C PRO A 84 2.19 13.13 17.54
N ARG A 85 2.65 12.00 18.10
CA ARG A 85 3.33 12.03 19.41
C ARG A 85 4.50 13.01 19.26
N ALA A 86 4.26 14.24 19.70
CA ALA A 86 5.06 15.41 19.40
C ALA A 86 6.46 15.16 19.92
N GLN A 87 7.40 14.85 19.02
CA GLN A 87 8.86 14.92 19.22
C GLN A 87 9.73 14.33 18.08
N ARG A 88 9.18 13.62 17.09
CA ARG A 88 10.02 12.89 16.12
C ARG A 88 10.62 13.77 15.01
N PHE A 89 9.86 14.72 14.46
CA PHE A 89 10.27 15.46 13.26
C PHE A 89 11.14 16.70 13.53
N GLU A 90 11.02 17.36 14.69
CA GLU A 90 11.84 18.54 15.03
C GLU A 90 13.35 18.24 15.16
N ARG A 91 13.75 16.96 15.16
CA ARG A 91 15.16 16.53 15.21
C ARG A 91 15.70 15.99 13.88
N LEU A 92 14.85 15.86 12.84
CA LEU A 92 15.27 15.34 11.54
C LEU A 92 15.72 16.51 10.66
N GLY A 93 17.04 16.67 10.51
CA GLY A 93 17.58 17.48 9.44
C GLY A 93 17.39 16.74 8.11
N PHE A 94 16.28 16.98 7.42
CA PHE A 94 16.09 16.46 6.06
C PHE A 94 17.09 17.13 5.09
N PRO A 95 17.66 16.39 4.12
CA PRO A 95 18.46 17.01 3.07
C PRO A 95 17.57 17.94 2.22
N ALA A 96 18.18 18.98 1.65
CA ALA A 96 17.48 19.93 0.79
C ALA A 96 16.90 19.25 -0.46
N THR A 97 17.52 18.17 -0.93
CA THR A 97 17.04 17.37 -2.07
C THR A 97 17.12 15.89 -1.75
N TYR A 98 16.25 15.11 -2.36
CA TYR A 98 16.29 13.64 -2.31
C TYR A 98 15.57 13.06 -3.52
N ASP A 99 16.10 11.96 -4.07
CA ASP A 99 15.52 11.29 -5.24
C ASP A 99 15.70 9.77 -5.12
N LEU A 100 14.60 9.02 -5.11
CA LEU A 100 14.65 7.55 -5.02
C LEU A 100 15.32 6.88 -6.23
N ARG A 101 15.44 7.56 -7.37
CA ARG A 101 16.10 7.03 -8.56
C ARG A 101 17.59 6.80 -8.32
N ASP A 102 18.23 7.68 -7.55
CA ASP A 102 19.65 7.57 -7.17
C ASP A 102 19.93 6.30 -6.34
N TYR A 103 18.89 5.69 -5.77
CA TYR A 103 18.95 4.50 -4.93
C TYR A 103 18.39 3.24 -5.60
N ASN A 104 18.07 3.30 -6.90
CA ASN A 104 17.43 2.21 -7.65
C ASN A 104 16.11 1.72 -7.02
N LYS A 105 15.40 2.63 -6.33
CA LYS A 105 14.14 2.35 -5.64
C LYS A 105 12.89 2.63 -6.47
N VAL A 106 13.05 2.85 -7.77
CA VAL A 106 11.95 3.20 -8.67
C VAL A 106 11.95 2.24 -9.87
N SER A 107 10.80 1.67 -10.19
CA SER A 107 10.60 0.82 -11.38
C SER A 107 10.52 1.64 -12.67
N GLU A 108 10.43 1.00 -13.84
CA GLU A 108 10.30 1.73 -15.10
C GLU A 108 8.96 2.47 -15.20
N ILE A 109 8.94 3.66 -15.82
CA ILE A 109 7.68 4.39 -16.08
C ILE A 109 6.82 3.60 -17.07
N ARG A 110 5.54 3.43 -16.72
CA ARG A 110 4.50 2.79 -17.53
C ARG A 110 3.44 3.79 -17.99
N ASP A 111 2.58 3.34 -18.91
CA ASP A 111 1.50 4.14 -19.49
C ASP A 111 0.14 3.48 -19.24
N GLN A 112 -0.71 4.17 -18.47
CA GLN A 112 -2.06 3.74 -18.14
C GLN A 112 -3.06 3.93 -19.30
N GLY A 113 -2.69 4.70 -20.33
CA GLY A 113 -3.59 5.12 -21.40
C GLY A 113 -4.74 6.02 -20.90
N PRO A 114 -5.89 6.03 -21.60
CA PRO A 114 -6.97 7.01 -21.34
C PRO A 114 -7.89 6.67 -20.16
N ASN A 115 -7.67 5.56 -19.45
CA ASN A 115 -8.62 5.04 -18.46
C ASN A 115 -8.27 5.46 -17.02
N GLY A 116 -9.24 5.35 -16.12
CA GLY A 116 -9.10 5.63 -14.69
C GLY A 116 -8.28 4.59 -13.91
N SER A 117 -7.05 4.29 -14.34
CA SER A 117 -6.20 3.26 -13.72
C SER A 117 -5.07 3.81 -12.85
N CYS A 118 -4.87 5.13 -12.78
CA CYS A 118 -3.73 5.74 -12.08
C CYS A 118 -3.56 5.29 -10.61
N TRP A 119 -4.66 4.98 -9.93
CA TRP A 119 -4.66 4.49 -8.55
C TRP A 119 -3.93 3.14 -8.39
N THR A 120 -3.95 2.26 -9.39
CA THR A 120 -3.21 0.99 -9.34
C THR A 120 -1.72 1.23 -9.55
N PHE A 121 -1.35 2.11 -10.48
CA PHE A 121 0.05 2.49 -10.74
C PHE A 121 0.68 3.20 -9.55
N ALA A 122 -0.06 4.09 -8.87
CA ALA A 122 0.43 4.77 -7.67
C ALA A 122 0.65 3.77 -6.52
N CYS A 123 -0.28 2.82 -6.34
CA CYS A 123 -0.15 1.76 -5.34
C CYS A 123 1.10 0.89 -5.59
N TYR A 124 1.29 0.38 -6.81
CA TYR A 124 2.45 -0.45 -7.11
C TYR A 124 3.76 0.32 -7.21
N SER A 125 3.74 1.57 -7.66
CA SER A 125 4.93 2.44 -7.55
C SER A 125 5.41 2.57 -6.10
N SER A 126 4.48 2.63 -5.14
CA SER A 126 4.82 2.58 -3.72
C SER A 126 5.28 1.18 -3.30
N LEU A 127 4.51 0.12 -3.55
CA LEU A 127 4.84 -1.24 -3.11
C LEU A 127 6.18 -1.76 -3.67
N GLU A 128 6.44 -1.57 -4.97
CA GLU A 128 7.69 -1.99 -5.60
C GLU A 128 8.89 -1.23 -5.03
N SER A 129 8.70 0.06 -4.70
CA SER A 129 9.78 0.88 -4.15
C SER A 129 10.20 0.49 -2.72
N THR A 130 9.29 -0.10 -1.92
CA THR A 130 9.62 -0.58 -0.57
C THR A 130 10.35 -1.93 -0.59
N LEU A 131 10.19 -2.71 -1.66
CA LEU A 131 10.93 -3.95 -1.92
C LEU A 131 12.31 -3.68 -2.53
N ARG A 132 12.43 -2.64 -3.34
CA ARG A 132 13.67 -2.27 -4.01
C ARG A 132 14.70 -1.61 -3.08
N PRO A 133 16.00 -1.70 -3.41
CA PRO A 133 16.59 -2.49 -4.50
C PRO A 133 16.77 -3.99 -4.15
N GLY A 134 16.28 -4.44 -2.98
CA GLY A 134 16.51 -5.79 -2.48
C GLY A 134 15.79 -6.86 -3.31
N GLU A 135 14.50 -6.66 -3.55
CA GLU A 135 13.69 -7.51 -4.41
C GLU A 135 13.11 -6.68 -5.56
N ILE A 136 13.21 -7.22 -6.77
CA ILE A 136 12.70 -6.56 -7.98
C ILE A 136 11.46 -7.31 -8.43
N TYR A 137 10.31 -6.68 -8.23
CA TYR A 137 9.04 -7.12 -8.75
C TYR A 137 8.47 -6.08 -9.71
N ASP A 138 7.63 -6.59 -10.60
CA ASP A 138 6.88 -5.82 -11.58
C ASP A 138 5.44 -6.34 -11.52
N PHE A 139 4.57 -5.60 -10.85
CA PHE A 139 3.22 -6.07 -10.51
C PHE A 139 2.18 -5.62 -11.56
N SER A 140 1.16 -6.45 -11.77
CA SER A 140 0.11 -6.21 -12.76
C SER A 140 -0.94 -5.24 -12.23
N GLU A 141 -0.87 -3.99 -12.70
CA GLU A 141 -1.95 -3.01 -12.54
C GLU A 141 -3.27 -3.49 -13.15
N ALA A 142 -3.20 -4.24 -14.26
CA ALA A 142 -4.37 -4.73 -14.96
C ALA A 142 -5.18 -5.66 -14.08
N ASN A 143 -4.53 -6.55 -13.33
CA ASN A 143 -5.24 -7.46 -12.45
C ASN A 143 -6.01 -6.73 -11.35
N MET A 144 -5.35 -5.79 -10.66
CA MET A 144 -5.98 -4.99 -9.61
C MET A 144 -7.15 -4.17 -10.17
N ARG A 145 -6.95 -3.51 -11.32
CA ARG A 145 -7.99 -2.74 -12.02
C ARG A 145 -9.17 -3.61 -12.43
N ASN A 146 -8.92 -4.77 -13.03
CA ASN A 146 -9.98 -5.58 -13.62
C ASN A 146 -10.76 -6.38 -12.57
N THR A 147 -10.19 -6.60 -11.39
CA THR A 147 -10.74 -7.52 -10.38
C THR A 147 -11.04 -6.86 -9.03
N HIS A 148 -10.97 -5.53 -8.92
CA HIS A 148 -11.23 -4.81 -7.66
C HIS A 148 -12.61 -5.12 -7.05
N GLY A 149 -13.63 -5.39 -7.88
CA GLY A 149 -14.92 -5.92 -7.43
C GLY A 149 -15.87 -4.89 -6.81
N PHE A 150 -15.56 -3.59 -6.82
CA PHE A 150 -16.45 -2.48 -6.41
C PHE A 150 -17.53 -2.23 -7.47
N ASP A 151 -18.49 -1.35 -7.18
CA ASP A 151 -19.75 -1.24 -7.95
C ASP A 151 -19.60 -0.78 -9.41
N TRP A 152 -18.47 -0.19 -9.78
CA TRP A 152 -18.19 0.31 -11.14
C TRP A 152 -17.19 -0.56 -11.90
N GLY A 153 -17.09 -0.32 -13.21
CA GLY A 153 -16.21 -1.07 -14.11
C GLY A 153 -14.74 -0.58 -14.09
N PRO A 154 -13.81 -1.40 -14.58
CA PRO A 154 -12.36 -1.15 -14.56
C PRO A 154 -11.90 0.10 -15.32
N GLU A 155 -12.75 0.66 -16.18
CA GLU A 155 -12.50 1.91 -16.89
C GLU A 155 -12.55 3.14 -15.96
N LYS A 156 -13.17 3.02 -14.78
CA LYS A 156 -13.36 4.09 -13.81
C LYS A 156 -12.28 4.07 -12.72
N GLY A 157 -12.07 5.25 -12.12
CA GLY A 157 -11.08 5.51 -11.07
C GLY A 157 -11.22 4.68 -9.80
N GLY A 158 -10.26 4.84 -8.90
CA GLY A 158 -10.22 4.12 -7.63
C GLY A 158 -9.56 4.94 -6.53
N ASN A 159 -9.12 4.29 -5.45
CA ASN A 159 -8.43 4.94 -4.33
C ASN A 159 -7.58 3.96 -3.53
N ARG A 160 -6.84 4.47 -2.53
CA ARG A 160 -5.99 3.64 -1.66
C ARG A 160 -6.80 2.61 -0.85
N PHE A 161 -8.05 2.88 -0.46
CA PHE A 161 -8.89 1.89 0.23
C PHE A 161 -9.20 0.67 -0.64
N ILE A 162 -9.50 0.88 -1.92
CA ILE A 162 -9.74 -0.20 -2.88
C ILE A 162 -8.47 -1.03 -3.08
N SER A 163 -7.33 -0.36 -3.22
CA SER A 163 -6.01 -1.02 -3.34
C SER A 163 -5.72 -1.88 -2.10
N THR A 164 -5.90 -1.30 -0.91
CA THR A 164 -5.71 -2.00 0.36
C THR A 164 -6.66 -3.20 0.49
N ALA A 165 -7.94 -3.06 0.13
CA ALA A 165 -8.91 -4.16 0.18
C ALA A 165 -8.53 -5.30 -0.77
N TYR A 166 -8.12 -4.99 -2.00
CA TYR A 166 -7.66 -5.97 -2.98
C TYR A 166 -6.44 -6.76 -2.49
N LEU A 167 -5.44 -6.09 -1.92
CA LEU A 167 -4.24 -6.75 -1.39
C LEU A 167 -4.53 -7.52 -0.10
N ALA A 168 -5.29 -6.93 0.83
CA ALA A 168 -5.63 -7.53 2.13
C ALA A 168 -6.52 -8.79 2.01
N ARG A 169 -7.30 -8.92 0.94
CA ARG A 169 -8.14 -10.10 0.69
C ARG A 169 -7.45 -11.17 -0.15
N TRP A 170 -6.14 -11.03 -0.39
CA TRP A 170 -5.30 -11.93 -1.19
C TRP A 170 -5.73 -12.09 -2.65
N SER A 171 -6.29 -11.03 -3.26
CA SER A 171 -6.54 -11.04 -4.71
C SER A 171 -5.27 -10.82 -5.54
N GLY A 172 -4.21 -10.26 -4.92
CA GLY A 172 -2.90 -10.05 -5.53
C GLY A 172 -1.84 -9.73 -4.46
N PRO A 173 -0.67 -9.18 -4.84
CA PRO A 173 -0.32 -8.73 -6.19
C PRO A 173 0.00 -9.90 -7.15
N ILE A 174 -0.39 -9.73 -8.41
CA ILE A 174 -0.07 -10.64 -9.53
C ILE A 174 1.12 -10.02 -10.29
N LEU A 175 1.96 -10.84 -10.92
CA LEU A 175 3.06 -10.34 -11.75
C LEU A 175 2.53 -9.76 -13.08
N GLU A 176 3.20 -8.73 -13.58
CA GLU A 176 2.92 -8.20 -14.93
C GLU A 176 3.02 -9.29 -15.99
N GLU A 177 4.02 -10.16 -15.92
CA GLU A 177 4.22 -11.21 -16.93
C GLU A 177 3.04 -12.20 -17.03
N ASP A 178 2.30 -12.39 -15.93
CA ASP A 178 1.14 -13.27 -15.86
C ASP A 178 -0.17 -12.58 -16.30
N ASP A 179 -0.28 -11.26 -16.13
CA ASP A 179 -1.39 -10.45 -16.65
C ASP A 179 -0.92 -9.08 -17.13
N PRO A 180 -0.36 -8.99 -18.36
CA PRO A 180 0.22 -7.76 -18.86
C PRO A 180 -0.80 -6.63 -18.99
N TYR A 181 -0.34 -5.41 -18.69
CA TYR A 181 -1.13 -4.21 -18.78
C TYR A 181 -1.48 -3.89 -20.23
N ASP A 182 -2.77 -3.80 -20.49
CA ASP A 182 -3.32 -3.23 -21.71
C ASP A 182 -4.44 -2.25 -21.31
N PRO A 183 -4.33 -0.96 -21.71
CA PRO A 183 -5.35 0.03 -21.41
C PRO A 183 -6.72 -0.34 -21.95
N TYR A 184 -6.83 -1.15 -23.01
CA TYR A 184 -8.10 -1.50 -23.64
C TYR A 184 -8.63 -2.88 -23.25
N LYS A 185 -7.92 -3.62 -22.38
CA LYS A 185 -8.27 -4.98 -21.92
C LYS A 185 -8.89 -4.99 -20.53
N PHE A 186 -10.21 -4.94 -20.45
CA PHE A 186 -10.98 -4.83 -19.19
C PHE A 186 -11.29 -6.18 -18.50
N TYR A 187 -10.45 -7.19 -18.69
CA TYR A 187 -10.59 -8.50 -18.06
C TYR A 187 -9.21 -9.10 -17.78
N SER A 188 -9.14 -9.97 -16.77
CA SER A 188 -7.92 -10.67 -16.37
C SER A 188 -8.09 -12.18 -16.49
N PRO A 189 -7.01 -12.94 -16.78
CA PRO A 189 -7.03 -14.40 -16.71
C PRO A 189 -7.49 -14.90 -15.33
N LYS A 190 -8.13 -16.06 -15.31
CA LYS A 190 -8.55 -16.73 -14.07
C LYS A 190 -7.42 -17.62 -13.54
N GLY A 191 -7.43 -17.88 -12.23
CA GLY A 191 -6.50 -18.81 -11.60
C GLY A 191 -5.07 -18.28 -11.50
N LEU A 192 -4.90 -16.96 -11.59
CA LEU A 192 -3.61 -16.33 -11.35
C LEU A 192 -3.29 -16.35 -9.86
N GLU A 193 -2.03 -16.62 -9.54
CA GLU A 193 -1.57 -16.71 -8.18
C GLU A 193 -0.86 -15.43 -7.77
N ARG A 194 -1.22 -14.90 -6.59
CA ARG A 194 -0.47 -13.81 -5.99
C ARG A 194 0.95 -14.24 -5.68
N VAL A 195 1.88 -13.28 -5.67
CA VAL A 195 3.31 -13.54 -5.39
C VAL A 195 3.78 -13.03 -4.03
N LYS A 196 3.02 -12.15 -3.39
CA LYS A 196 3.31 -11.62 -2.06
C LYS A 196 2.03 -11.52 -1.24
N ASP A 197 2.17 -11.41 0.07
CA ASP A 197 1.09 -11.02 0.98
C ASP A 197 1.31 -9.58 1.45
N ILE A 198 0.21 -8.85 1.67
CA ILE A 198 0.34 -7.52 2.28
C ILE A 198 0.72 -7.66 3.76
N LYS A 199 1.80 -6.98 4.14
CA LYS A 199 2.26 -6.87 5.52
C LYS A 199 1.60 -5.69 6.22
N GLU A 200 1.65 -4.53 5.57
CA GLU A 200 1.18 -3.27 6.14
C GLU A 200 0.85 -2.27 5.04
N VAL A 201 -0.13 -1.42 5.28
CA VAL A 201 -0.37 -0.21 4.50
C VAL A 201 -0.43 0.95 5.49
N MET A 202 0.44 1.94 5.30
CA MET A 202 0.49 3.15 6.12
C MET A 202 -0.15 4.32 5.41
N TYR A 203 -1.19 4.91 5.98
CA TYR A 203 -1.79 6.16 5.54
C TYR A 203 -1.12 7.32 6.27
N LEU A 204 -0.38 8.13 5.52
CA LEU A 204 0.35 9.27 6.09
C LEU A 204 -0.58 10.49 6.22
N PRO A 205 -0.31 11.41 7.18
CA PRO A 205 -1.09 12.62 7.36
C PRO A 205 -1.15 13.46 6.08
N ASP A 206 -2.33 14.02 5.81
CA ASP A 206 -2.54 14.92 4.68
C ASP A 206 -2.00 16.32 5.02
N MET A 207 -1.27 16.93 4.08
CA MET A 207 -0.65 18.25 4.26
C MET A 207 -1.67 19.39 4.39
N ASP A 208 -2.92 19.17 3.99
CA ASP A 208 -3.97 20.18 4.08
C ASP A 208 -4.58 20.29 5.50
N VAL A 209 -4.33 19.29 6.35
CA VAL A 209 -4.67 19.24 7.79
C VAL A 209 -3.53 19.76 8.64
N ASP A 210 -2.31 19.26 8.42
CA ASP A 210 -1.08 19.68 9.09
C ASP A 210 0.04 19.76 8.05
N PHE A 211 0.32 20.96 7.56
CA PHE A 211 1.26 21.18 6.45
C PHE A 211 2.67 20.70 6.80
N ASP A 212 3.21 21.16 7.92
CA ASP A 212 4.58 20.82 8.34
C ASP A 212 4.66 19.36 8.78
N GLY A 213 3.67 18.86 9.54
CA GLY A 213 3.63 17.47 9.98
C GLY A 213 3.48 16.48 8.82
N GLY A 214 2.59 16.76 7.87
CA GLY A 214 2.37 15.97 6.67
C GLY A 214 3.59 15.97 5.75
N MET A 215 4.18 17.14 5.49
CA MET A 215 5.40 17.25 4.67
C MET A 215 6.55 16.44 5.27
N ASN A 216 6.77 16.55 6.58
CA ASN A 216 7.82 15.81 7.26
C ASN A 216 7.56 14.30 7.28
N ALA A 217 6.30 13.87 7.44
CA ALA A 217 5.93 12.46 7.37
C ALA A 217 6.15 11.88 5.95
N ILE A 218 5.84 12.63 4.90
CA ILE A 218 6.09 12.24 3.51
C ILE A 218 7.60 12.14 3.25
N LYS A 219 8.40 13.15 3.64
CA LYS A 219 9.87 13.11 3.48
C LYS A 219 10.49 11.93 4.23
N ASP A 220 10.08 11.71 5.47
CA ASP A 220 10.55 10.58 6.29
C ASP A 220 10.20 9.24 5.64
N ALA A 221 8.97 9.09 5.14
CA ALA A 221 8.54 7.88 4.47
C ALA A 221 9.32 7.60 3.18
N ILE A 222 9.60 8.63 2.37
CA ILE A 222 10.41 8.51 1.16
C ILE A 222 11.84 8.05 1.50
N MET A 223 12.46 8.63 2.52
CA MET A 223 13.83 8.25 2.92
C MET A 223 13.91 6.84 3.51
N ASN A 224 12.95 6.49 4.38
CA ASN A 224 13.03 5.29 5.20
C ASN A 224 12.41 4.06 4.53
N TYR A 225 11.43 4.27 3.66
CA TYR A 225 10.65 3.19 3.08
C TYR A 225 10.76 3.21 1.55
N GLY A 226 10.12 4.18 0.91
CA GLY A 226 10.01 4.23 -0.54
C GLY A 226 8.98 5.28 -0.98
N ALA A 227 8.56 5.20 -2.23
CA ALA A 227 7.64 6.13 -2.84
C ALA A 227 6.29 6.15 -2.09
N VAL A 228 5.72 7.36 -2.02
CA VAL A 228 4.45 7.62 -1.35
C VAL A 228 3.39 7.84 -2.41
N GLN A 229 2.37 6.99 -2.50
CA GLN A 229 1.19 7.29 -3.30
C GLN A 229 0.55 8.59 -2.79
N THR A 230 0.07 9.46 -3.68
CA THR A 230 -0.62 10.71 -3.34
C THR A 230 -1.67 11.06 -4.41
N ALA A 231 -2.65 11.89 -4.04
CA ALA A 231 -3.60 12.44 -5.00
C ALA A 231 -3.01 13.62 -5.79
N MET A 232 -3.57 13.90 -6.95
CA MET A 232 -3.27 15.07 -7.76
C MET A 232 -4.53 15.55 -8.47
N TYR A 233 -4.66 16.85 -8.66
CA TYR A 233 -5.63 17.41 -9.60
C TYR A 233 -4.93 17.77 -10.90
N ALA A 234 -4.85 16.79 -11.80
CA ALA A 234 -4.25 16.95 -13.11
C ALA A 234 -5.10 17.87 -14.00
N SER A 235 -4.50 18.98 -14.45
CA SER A 235 -5.06 19.86 -15.47
C SER A 235 -3.96 20.72 -16.07
N ASP A 236 -4.00 20.92 -17.39
CA ASP A 236 -3.05 21.79 -18.09
C ASP A 236 -3.13 23.25 -17.61
N ARG A 237 -4.24 23.66 -16.98
CA ARG A 237 -4.40 25.00 -16.38
C ARG A 237 -3.45 25.26 -15.22
N TYR A 238 -2.94 24.21 -14.59
CA TYR A 238 -2.04 24.27 -13.44
C TYR A 238 -0.63 23.78 -13.76
N LEU A 239 -0.38 23.37 -15.01
CA LEU A 239 0.88 22.80 -15.45
C LEU A 239 1.68 23.80 -16.30
N ASN A 240 2.90 24.11 -15.87
CA ASN A 240 3.89 24.65 -16.77
C ASN A 240 4.50 23.52 -17.59
N GLN A 241 4.08 23.36 -18.84
CA GLN A 241 4.58 22.31 -19.73
C GLN A 241 6.06 22.49 -20.14
N ALA A 242 6.63 23.70 -20.00
CA ALA A 242 8.04 23.91 -20.30
C ALA A 242 8.97 23.28 -19.25
N GLU A 243 8.58 23.40 -17.98
CA GLU A 243 9.35 22.90 -16.82
C GLU A 243 8.76 21.61 -16.25
N TRP A 244 7.63 21.15 -16.81
CA TRP A 244 6.77 20.09 -16.28
C TRP A 244 6.50 20.24 -14.78
N ALA A 245 6.14 21.47 -14.39
CA ALA A 245 5.93 21.89 -13.02
C ALA A 245 4.45 22.21 -12.76
N HIS A 246 3.83 21.47 -11.84
CA HIS A 246 2.42 21.54 -11.50
C HIS A 246 2.17 22.29 -10.19
N TYR A 247 1.18 23.18 -10.20
CA TYR A 247 0.70 23.83 -8.99
C TYR A 247 -0.78 24.21 -9.07
N CYS A 248 -1.62 23.48 -8.34
CA CYS A 248 -3.03 23.80 -8.12
C CYS A 248 -3.24 24.51 -6.78
N PRO A 249 -3.54 25.83 -6.76
CA PRO A 249 -3.83 26.57 -5.53
C PRO A 249 -5.27 26.40 -5.03
N LYS A 250 -6.14 25.74 -5.82
CA LYS A 250 -7.58 25.63 -5.52
C LYS A 250 -7.85 24.33 -4.79
N ARG A 251 -8.50 24.42 -3.63
CA ARG A 251 -9.05 23.24 -2.93
C ARG A 251 -10.15 22.60 -3.78
N VAL A 252 -9.79 21.53 -4.47
CA VAL A 252 -10.65 20.71 -5.34
C VAL A 252 -10.39 19.24 -5.06
N ASN A 253 -11.34 18.37 -5.43
CA ASN A 253 -11.12 16.93 -5.32
C ASN A 253 -10.04 16.50 -6.32
N GLY A 254 -9.12 15.64 -5.90
CA GLY A 254 -8.18 15.00 -6.82
C GLY A 254 -8.90 14.20 -7.91
N ASN A 255 -8.30 14.16 -9.10
CA ASN A 255 -8.80 13.44 -10.26
C ASN A 255 -7.77 12.41 -10.78
N HIS A 256 -6.57 12.41 -10.20
CA HIS A 256 -5.44 11.57 -10.57
C HIS A 256 -4.69 11.08 -9.32
N ALA A 257 -3.99 9.96 -9.45
CA ALA A 257 -3.16 9.38 -8.39
C ALA A 257 -1.74 9.16 -8.93
N VAL A 258 -0.74 9.57 -8.17
CA VAL A 258 0.68 9.54 -8.57
C VAL A 258 1.53 9.10 -7.38
N ALA A 259 2.83 8.91 -7.58
CA ALA A 259 3.75 8.60 -6.50
C ALA A 259 4.78 9.73 -6.30
N ILE A 260 4.93 10.21 -5.07
CA ILE A 260 6.03 11.09 -4.67
C ILE A 260 7.27 10.23 -4.44
N ILE A 261 8.34 10.53 -5.18
CA ILE A 261 9.59 9.75 -5.14
C ILE A 261 10.79 10.56 -4.65
N GLY A 262 10.60 11.83 -4.33
CA GLY A 262 11.69 12.73 -3.99
C GLY A 262 11.22 14.15 -3.81
N TRP A 263 12.17 15.06 -3.59
CA TRP A 263 11.90 16.48 -3.46
C TRP A 263 13.14 17.36 -3.71
N ASP A 264 12.89 18.66 -3.89
CA ASP A 264 13.89 19.72 -3.86
C ASP A 264 13.30 20.96 -3.16
N ASP A 265 13.84 21.30 -1.99
CA ASP A 265 13.45 22.43 -1.15
C ASP A 265 13.74 23.79 -1.80
N ASN A 266 14.66 23.83 -2.77
CA ASN A 266 15.04 25.05 -3.48
C ASN A 266 14.51 25.08 -4.91
N TYR A 267 13.58 24.19 -5.26
CA TYR A 267 12.97 24.19 -6.59
C TYR A 267 12.29 25.55 -6.84
N PRO A 268 12.72 26.34 -7.84
CA PRO A 268 12.29 27.72 -7.99
C PRO A 268 10.77 27.84 -8.20
N LYS A 269 10.11 28.66 -7.40
CA LYS A 269 8.67 28.94 -7.54
C LYS A 269 8.33 29.58 -8.90
N GLU A 270 9.29 30.19 -9.58
CA GLU A 270 9.14 30.79 -10.90
C GLU A 270 9.00 29.74 -12.02
N ASN A 271 9.35 28.48 -11.75
CA ASN A 271 9.20 27.39 -12.73
C ASN A 271 7.74 26.95 -12.88
N PHE A 272 6.83 27.35 -12.00
CA PHE A 272 5.42 27.02 -12.10
C PHE A 272 4.63 28.06 -12.90
N LEU A 273 3.56 27.62 -13.57
CA LEU A 273 2.73 28.48 -14.42
C LEU A 273 2.05 29.58 -13.59
N GLN A 274 1.58 29.21 -12.41
CA GLN A 274 1.16 30.13 -11.36
C GLN A 274 2.22 30.07 -10.27
N THR A 275 2.67 31.21 -9.77
CA THR A 275 3.77 31.25 -8.79
C THR A 275 3.29 30.82 -7.39
N PRO A 276 3.83 29.74 -6.80
CA PRO A 276 3.55 29.36 -5.43
C PRO A 276 4.10 30.38 -4.41
N PRO A 277 3.66 30.30 -3.14
CA PRO A 277 4.13 31.21 -2.09
C PRO A 277 5.64 31.20 -1.86
N LYS A 278 6.29 30.03 -1.97
CA LYS A 278 7.74 29.85 -1.80
C LYS A 278 8.26 28.76 -2.74
N ASP A 279 9.59 28.68 -2.81
CA ASP A 279 10.30 27.58 -3.46
C ASP A 279 10.00 26.26 -2.75
N GLY A 280 10.26 25.15 -3.46
CA GLY A 280 10.07 23.81 -2.95
C GLY A 280 9.08 22.99 -3.76
N ALA A 281 9.51 21.80 -4.15
CA ALA A 281 8.69 20.89 -4.94
C ALA A 281 8.94 19.42 -4.62
N TRP A 282 7.89 18.63 -4.76
CA TRP A 282 7.89 17.18 -4.82
C TRP A 282 8.30 16.72 -6.21
N LEU A 283 9.14 15.68 -6.27
CA LEU A 283 9.39 14.92 -7.50
C LEU A 283 8.35 13.82 -7.63
N ILE A 284 7.51 13.93 -8.65
CA ILE A 284 6.37 13.06 -8.91
C ILE A 284 6.70 12.07 -10.02
N ARG A 285 6.43 10.80 -9.76
CA ARG A 285 6.36 9.72 -10.74
C ARG A 285 4.92 9.57 -11.22
N ASN A 286 4.73 9.72 -12.54
CA ASN A 286 3.42 9.60 -13.18
C ASN A 286 3.26 8.24 -13.89
N SER A 287 2.08 8.02 -14.47
CA SER A 287 1.66 6.79 -15.17
C SER A 287 1.12 7.07 -16.59
N TRP A 288 1.65 8.08 -17.28
CA TRP A 288 1.30 8.41 -18.68
C TRP A 288 2.45 8.17 -19.66
N GLY A 289 3.34 7.23 -19.33
CA GLY A 289 4.48 6.88 -20.16
C GLY A 289 5.64 7.87 -20.09
N LYS A 290 6.80 7.45 -20.62
CA LYS A 290 8.05 8.24 -20.61
C LYS A 290 7.94 9.51 -21.46
N GLY A 291 7.01 9.58 -22.41
CA GLY A 291 6.82 10.75 -23.29
C GLY A 291 6.11 11.94 -22.62
N MET A 292 5.52 11.74 -21.45
CA MET A 292 4.79 12.75 -20.69
C MET A 292 5.64 13.18 -19.48
N GLY A 293 5.84 14.47 -19.26
CA GLY A 293 6.76 14.94 -18.22
C GLY A 293 8.23 14.98 -18.66
N ILE A 294 9.11 15.01 -17.67
CA ILE A 294 10.55 14.80 -17.79
C ILE A 294 10.80 13.29 -17.66
N ASP A 295 10.71 12.56 -18.78
CA ASP A 295 10.84 11.09 -18.83
C ASP A 295 9.83 10.35 -17.92
N GLY A 296 8.58 10.84 -17.84
CA GLY A 296 7.54 10.30 -16.96
C GLY A 296 7.42 10.99 -15.60
N TYR A 297 8.28 11.97 -15.32
CA TYR A 297 8.35 12.66 -14.03
C TYR A 297 7.91 14.12 -14.10
N TYR A 298 7.40 14.64 -13.00
CA TYR A 298 6.90 16.02 -12.88
C TYR A 298 7.41 16.63 -11.58
N TRP A 299 7.52 17.95 -11.54
CA TRP A 299 7.63 18.68 -10.29
C TRP A 299 6.24 19.12 -9.84
N ALA A 300 5.90 18.94 -8.58
CA ALA A 300 4.67 19.49 -8.00
C ALA A 300 5.03 20.37 -6.80
N SER A 301 4.51 21.60 -6.74
CA SER A 301 4.84 22.48 -5.62
C SER A 301 4.41 21.87 -4.29
N TYR A 302 5.17 22.09 -3.21
CA TYR A 302 4.74 21.75 -1.85
C TYR A 302 3.42 22.42 -1.46
N TYR A 303 3.09 23.54 -2.10
CA TYR A 303 1.90 24.33 -1.79
C TYR A 303 0.66 23.92 -2.59
N ASP A 304 0.79 22.94 -3.50
CA ASP A 304 -0.36 22.36 -4.20
C ASP A 304 -1.37 21.84 -3.17
N THR A 305 -2.65 22.16 -3.36
CA THR A 305 -3.68 21.84 -2.35
C THR A 305 -4.22 20.41 -2.43
N VAL A 306 -3.77 19.62 -3.40
CA VAL A 306 -4.21 18.24 -3.62
C VAL A 306 -3.04 17.26 -3.49
N VAL A 307 -1.87 17.60 -4.05
CA VAL A 307 -0.63 16.82 -3.84
C VAL A 307 -0.23 16.87 -2.36
N GLY A 308 0.12 15.72 -1.81
CA GLY A 308 0.34 15.57 -0.37
C GLY A 308 -0.95 15.27 0.41
N THR A 309 -2.00 14.83 -0.27
CA THR A 309 -3.21 14.25 0.34
C THR A 309 -3.45 12.82 -0.15
N ASN A 310 -4.31 12.05 0.53
CA ASN A 310 -4.59 10.64 0.20
C ASN A 310 -3.30 9.79 0.19
N ASN A 311 -2.38 10.11 1.10
CA ASN A 311 -1.03 9.55 1.09
C ASN A 311 -1.00 8.08 1.55
N ALA A 312 -0.28 7.21 0.85
CA ALA A 312 -0.12 5.81 1.29
C ALA A 312 1.27 5.23 0.97
N VAL A 313 1.73 4.35 1.86
CA VAL A 313 2.92 3.51 1.64
C VAL A 313 2.54 2.04 1.85
N TYR A 314 2.91 1.19 0.92
CA TYR A 314 2.54 -0.23 0.92
C TYR A 314 3.76 -1.12 1.18
N PHE A 315 3.58 -2.13 2.05
CA PHE A 315 4.60 -3.09 2.42
C PHE A 315 4.11 -4.52 2.18
N ALA A 316 4.90 -5.30 1.45
CA ALA A 316 4.67 -6.72 1.26
C ALA A 316 5.56 -7.57 2.17
N LYS A 317 5.16 -8.82 2.35
CA LYS A 317 5.96 -9.92 2.88
C LYS A 317 5.85 -11.12 1.94
N ASP A 318 6.72 -12.10 2.12
CA ASP A 318 6.60 -13.38 1.43
C ASP A 318 5.24 -14.03 1.73
N LYS A 319 4.64 -14.61 0.68
CA LYS A 319 3.47 -15.48 0.84
C LYS A 319 3.91 -16.86 1.32
N GLY A 320 2.99 -17.66 1.86
CA GLY A 320 3.28 -19.02 2.32
C GLY A 320 3.51 -19.16 3.83
N GLU A 321 3.61 -18.04 4.57
CA GLU A 321 3.48 -18.08 6.03
C GLU A 321 2.09 -18.59 6.45
N SER A 322 1.07 -18.41 5.61
CA SER A 322 -0.31 -18.86 5.84
C SER A 322 -0.91 -19.41 4.54
N ASP A 323 -1.66 -20.52 4.66
CA ASP A 323 -2.29 -21.21 3.53
C ASP A 323 -3.70 -20.64 3.24
N TYR A 324 -4.41 -20.18 4.28
CA TYR A 324 -5.79 -19.69 4.15
C TYR A 324 -5.98 -18.31 4.77
N VAL A 325 -6.86 -17.51 4.14
CA VAL A 325 -7.43 -16.29 4.69
C VAL A 325 -8.91 -16.50 4.96
N TYR A 326 -9.31 -16.32 6.22
CA TYR A 326 -10.69 -16.27 6.66
C TYR A 326 -11.11 -14.81 6.83
N GLN A 327 -12.19 -14.41 6.16
CA GLN A 327 -12.62 -13.01 6.11
C GLN A 327 -14.12 -12.89 5.81
N TYR A 328 -14.70 -11.76 6.20
CA TYR A 328 -16.07 -11.35 5.85
C TYR A 328 -16.14 -9.92 5.28
N ASP A 329 -14.98 -9.34 4.97
CA ASP A 329 -14.78 -7.94 4.57
C ASP A 329 -14.00 -7.81 3.25
N PRO A 330 -14.51 -8.35 2.11
CA PRO A 330 -13.80 -8.30 0.82
C PRO A 330 -13.66 -6.88 0.23
N TYR A 331 -14.45 -5.91 0.64
CA TYR A 331 -14.37 -4.48 0.28
C TYR A 331 -13.57 -3.66 1.31
N GLY A 332 -13.19 -4.28 2.43
CA GLY A 332 -12.45 -3.63 3.50
C GLY A 332 -13.25 -2.55 4.21
N MET A 333 -12.54 -1.63 4.85
CA MET A 333 -13.15 -0.60 5.70
C MET A 333 -13.98 0.39 4.89
N THR A 334 -15.29 0.46 5.18
CA THR A 334 -16.19 1.48 4.60
C THR A 334 -16.77 2.43 5.66
N ARG A 335 -16.84 2.00 6.92
CA ARG A 335 -17.27 2.81 8.08
C ARG A 335 -16.45 2.47 9.31
N THR A 336 -16.63 3.26 10.38
CA THR A 336 -15.99 3.00 11.67
C THR A 336 -16.98 3.19 12.83
N VAL A 337 -16.86 2.35 13.84
CA VAL A 337 -17.72 2.32 15.03
C VAL A 337 -16.90 2.25 16.32
N GLY A 338 -17.50 2.45 17.48
CA GLY A 338 -16.77 2.27 18.74
C GLY A 338 -17.49 2.69 20.01
N TYR A 339 -16.76 2.57 21.12
CA TYR A 339 -17.23 2.84 22.49
C TYR A 339 -16.33 3.87 23.18
N ASN A 340 -16.39 5.10 22.70
CA ASN A 340 -15.62 6.24 23.21
C ASN A 340 -14.10 6.04 23.14
N GLY A 341 -13.60 5.64 21.97
CA GLY A 341 -12.17 5.54 21.68
C GLY A 341 -11.54 4.21 22.03
N GLN A 342 -12.37 3.25 22.44
CA GLN A 342 -11.95 1.87 22.65
C GLN A 342 -13.04 0.88 22.22
N GLY A 343 -12.66 -0.39 22.13
CA GLY A 343 -13.60 -1.49 22.02
C GLY A 343 -13.01 -2.72 21.33
N TYR A 344 -13.75 -3.81 21.44
CA TYR A 344 -13.43 -5.09 20.83
C TYR A 344 -14.27 -5.27 19.58
N GLY A 345 -13.64 -5.71 18.49
CA GLY A 345 -14.28 -6.34 17.34
C GLY A 345 -13.86 -7.80 17.26
N ALA A 346 -14.77 -8.69 16.86
CA ALA A 346 -14.50 -10.11 16.71
C ALA A 346 -15.17 -10.67 15.45
N ASN A 347 -14.46 -11.53 14.73
CA ASN A 347 -15.02 -12.38 13.68
C ASN A 347 -14.94 -13.84 14.08
N VAL A 348 -16.04 -14.58 13.90
CA VAL A 348 -16.14 -16.02 14.12
C VAL A 348 -16.08 -16.75 12.77
N PHE A 349 -15.10 -17.61 12.60
CA PHE A 349 -14.80 -18.33 11.37
C PHE A 349 -15.03 -19.84 11.50
N GLY A 350 -15.16 -20.49 10.34
CA GLY A 350 -15.36 -21.93 10.24
C GLY A 350 -16.83 -22.38 10.26
N PRO A 351 -17.11 -23.67 10.47
CA PRO A 351 -16.15 -24.69 10.93
C PRO A 351 -15.03 -24.96 9.92
N VAL A 352 -13.82 -25.24 10.41
CA VAL A 352 -12.68 -25.59 9.55
C VAL A 352 -12.84 -27.02 9.02
N LYS A 353 -12.50 -27.26 7.74
CA LYS A 353 -12.75 -28.55 7.07
C LYS A 353 -11.77 -29.65 7.49
N GLU A 354 -10.63 -29.25 8.02
CA GLU A 354 -9.56 -30.09 8.53
C GLU A 354 -8.87 -29.38 9.68
N LYS A 355 -7.96 -30.09 10.36
CA LYS A 355 -7.18 -29.50 11.44
C LYS A 355 -6.31 -28.38 10.85
N GLN A 356 -6.33 -27.23 11.51
CA GLN A 356 -5.60 -26.05 11.07
C GLN A 356 -4.96 -25.32 12.25
N TYR A 357 -4.05 -24.41 11.95
CA TYR A 357 -3.35 -23.59 12.92
C TYR A 357 -3.54 -22.12 12.60
N VAL A 358 -4.23 -21.38 13.46
CA VAL A 358 -4.30 -19.91 13.33
C VAL A 358 -2.95 -19.34 13.71
N ASN A 359 -2.29 -18.63 12.81
CA ASN A 359 -0.94 -18.10 13.02
C ASN A 359 -0.80 -16.62 12.69
N GLY A 360 -1.89 -15.97 12.28
CA GLY A 360 -1.91 -14.53 12.10
C GLY A 360 -3.31 -13.93 12.08
N ALA A 361 -3.33 -12.61 12.15
CA ALA A 361 -4.53 -11.80 11.99
C ALA A 361 -4.21 -10.58 11.13
N GLY A 362 -5.18 -10.15 10.32
CA GLY A 362 -5.06 -8.94 9.51
C GLY A 362 -6.23 -8.01 9.77
N PHE A 363 -5.99 -6.73 10.03
CA PHE A 363 -7.05 -5.81 10.41
C PHE A 363 -6.73 -4.36 10.02
N TYR A 364 -7.80 -3.57 9.83
CA TYR A 364 -7.68 -2.15 9.55
C TYR A 364 -7.52 -1.35 10.85
N VAL A 365 -6.92 -0.17 10.73
CA VAL A 365 -6.80 0.79 11.84
C VAL A 365 -7.17 2.16 11.31
N PRO A 366 -8.33 2.74 11.68
CA PRO A 366 -8.78 4.02 11.12
C PRO A 366 -8.07 5.25 11.71
N SER A 367 -7.19 5.05 12.69
CA SER A 367 -6.70 6.10 13.56
C SER A 367 -5.24 5.92 13.95
N ALA A 368 -4.48 7.02 13.97
CA ALA A 368 -3.10 7.04 14.42
C ALA A 368 -3.00 6.70 15.91
N ASN A 369 -1.78 6.34 16.33
CA ASN A 369 -1.44 6.04 17.73
C ASN A 369 -2.41 5.05 18.39
N THR A 370 -2.88 4.05 17.63
CA THR A 370 -3.86 3.08 18.13
C THR A 370 -3.13 1.90 18.73
N ASP A 371 -3.31 1.68 20.02
CA ASP A 371 -2.87 0.44 20.65
C ASP A 371 -3.89 -0.66 20.34
N TYR A 372 -3.38 -1.86 20.06
CA TYR A 372 -4.20 -3.02 19.78
C TYR A 372 -3.77 -4.25 20.58
N LYS A 373 -4.72 -5.16 20.77
CA LYS A 373 -4.46 -6.52 21.24
C LYS A 373 -5.24 -7.51 20.40
N VAL A 374 -4.59 -8.58 19.99
CA VAL A 374 -5.18 -9.68 19.23
C VAL A 374 -5.38 -10.88 20.14
N TYR A 375 -6.56 -11.47 20.07
CA TYR A 375 -6.89 -12.71 20.77
C TYR A 375 -7.43 -13.76 19.80
N VAL A 376 -7.24 -15.02 20.16
CA VAL A 376 -7.81 -16.18 19.44
C VAL A 376 -8.67 -17.00 20.40
N VAL A 377 -9.83 -17.43 19.91
CA VAL A 377 -10.69 -18.45 20.52
C VAL A 377 -10.63 -19.69 19.62
N LYS A 378 -10.04 -20.79 20.08
CA LYS A 378 -9.75 -21.97 19.26
C LYS A 378 -10.95 -22.90 19.01
N ASP A 379 -11.93 -22.87 19.90
CA ASP A 379 -13.12 -23.73 19.86
C ASP A 379 -14.37 -22.93 20.25
N TYR A 380 -14.84 -22.10 19.33
CA TYR A 380 -15.98 -21.21 19.55
C TYR A 380 -17.29 -22.01 19.61
N LYS A 381 -17.95 -22.00 20.78
CA LYS A 381 -19.25 -22.66 21.01
C LYS A 381 -20.42 -21.69 21.21
N GLY A 382 -20.12 -20.40 21.35
CA GLY A 382 -21.10 -19.35 21.59
C GLY A 382 -20.44 -18.10 22.19
N LEU A 383 -21.24 -17.08 22.50
CA LEU A 383 -20.74 -15.79 23.00
C LEU A 383 -19.89 -15.90 24.28
N ASP A 384 -20.19 -16.87 25.14
CA ASP A 384 -19.39 -17.14 26.34
C ASP A 384 -17.93 -17.49 26.01
N SER A 385 -17.66 -18.09 24.84
CA SER A 385 -16.29 -18.38 24.41
C SER A 385 -15.50 -17.10 24.09
N LEU A 386 -16.13 -16.03 23.59
CA LEU A 386 -15.46 -14.73 23.38
C LEU A 386 -15.11 -14.04 24.70
N LYS A 387 -15.81 -14.39 25.78
CA LYS A 387 -15.53 -13.91 27.13
C LYS A 387 -14.45 -14.75 27.81
N ASN A 388 -14.64 -16.07 27.87
CA ASN A 388 -13.89 -16.95 28.77
C ASN A 388 -12.70 -17.67 28.10
N ASP A 389 -12.77 -17.91 26.79
CA ASP A 389 -11.85 -18.82 26.09
C ASP A 389 -10.82 -18.09 25.22
N LYS A 390 -10.88 -16.75 25.15
CA LYS A 390 -9.95 -15.93 24.36
C LYS A 390 -8.56 -15.92 24.98
N VAL A 391 -7.54 -16.16 24.15
CA VAL A 391 -6.12 -16.11 24.54
C VAL A 391 -5.46 -14.95 23.81
N GLU A 392 -4.77 -14.06 24.54
CA GLU A 392 -3.99 -12.97 23.94
C GLU A 392 -2.80 -13.58 23.20
N VAL A 393 -2.68 -13.30 21.90
CA VAL A 393 -1.62 -13.86 21.04
C VAL A 393 -0.66 -12.80 20.53
N ALA A 394 -1.10 -11.55 20.47
CA ALA A 394 -0.27 -10.42 20.08
C ALA A 394 -0.80 -9.11 20.64
N SER A 395 0.07 -8.11 20.77
CA SER A 395 -0.30 -6.73 21.05
C SER A 395 0.75 -5.78 20.49
N GLY A 396 0.36 -4.53 20.26
CA GLY A 396 1.24 -3.52 19.71
C GLY A 396 0.58 -2.17 19.58
N THR A 397 1.28 -1.25 18.92
CA THR A 397 0.79 0.10 18.60
C THR A 397 0.97 0.34 17.11
N VAL A 398 -0.09 0.84 16.47
CA VAL A 398 -0.05 1.31 15.08
C VAL A 398 0.08 2.83 15.09
N GLU A 399 1.21 3.32 14.57
CA GLU A 399 1.54 4.76 14.54
C GLU A 399 0.67 5.49 13.52
N TYR A 400 0.56 4.96 12.30
CA TYR A 400 -0.22 5.52 11.21
C TYR A 400 -1.46 4.66 10.90
N PRO A 401 -2.64 5.27 10.61
CA PRO A 401 -3.81 4.54 10.14
C PRO A 401 -3.51 3.67 8.91
N GLY A 402 -4.33 2.67 8.65
CA GLY A 402 -4.24 1.85 7.44
C GLY A 402 -4.62 0.40 7.68
N TYR A 403 -3.74 -0.53 7.29
CA TYR A 403 -3.93 -1.97 7.44
C TYR A 403 -2.67 -2.62 7.99
N THR A 404 -2.80 -3.60 8.88
CA THR A 404 -1.66 -4.34 9.43
C THR A 404 -1.94 -5.84 9.48
N THR A 405 -0.91 -6.63 9.21
CA THR A 405 -0.87 -8.08 9.38
C THR A 405 0.06 -8.41 10.55
N VAL A 406 -0.45 -9.15 11.53
CA VAL A 406 0.27 -9.57 12.73
C VAL A 406 0.38 -11.09 12.75
N THR A 407 1.59 -11.61 12.87
CA THR A 407 1.86 -13.04 13.05
C THR A 407 2.11 -13.36 14.53
N PHE A 408 1.80 -14.59 14.94
CA PHE A 408 1.94 -15.03 16.34
C PHE A 408 2.07 -16.55 16.44
N ASP A 409 2.41 -17.04 17.65
CA ASP A 409 2.51 -18.46 17.94
C ASP A 409 1.23 -19.21 17.59
N LYS A 410 1.38 -20.32 16.86
CA LYS A 410 0.27 -21.08 16.29
C LYS A 410 -0.76 -21.54 17.31
N GLN A 411 -2.03 -21.34 16.96
CA GLN A 411 -3.19 -21.73 17.75
C GLN A 411 -3.95 -22.84 17.03
N GLU A 412 -3.88 -24.06 17.57
CA GLU A 412 -4.50 -25.24 16.96
C GLU A 412 -6.04 -25.20 17.01
N VAL A 413 -6.68 -25.37 15.86
CA VAL A 413 -8.13 -25.49 15.68
C VAL A 413 -8.44 -26.88 15.12
N GLN A 414 -9.30 -27.61 15.81
CA GLN A 414 -9.68 -28.96 15.37
C GLN A 414 -10.58 -28.90 14.14
N LYS A 415 -10.49 -29.95 13.31
CA LYS A 415 -11.47 -30.20 12.26
C LYS A 415 -12.90 -30.09 12.82
N ASP A 416 -13.79 -29.50 12.03
CA ASP A 416 -15.20 -29.26 12.34
C ASP A 416 -15.47 -28.25 13.49
N SER A 417 -14.42 -27.69 14.11
CA SER A 417 -14.56 -26.58 15.08
C SER A 417 -14.61 -25.22 14.40
N LYS A 418 -15.32 -24.29 15.02
CA LYS A 418 -15.23 -22.86 14.73
C LYS A 418 -14.14 -22.23 15.59
N PHE A 419 -13.53 -21.15 15.09
CA PHE A 419 -12.62 -20.32 15.85
C PHE A 419 -13.01 -18.86 15.74
N ALA A 420 -12.47 -18.00 16.60
CA ALA A 420 -12.68 -16.55 16.49
C ALA A 420 -11.36 -15.81 16.58
N VAL A 421 -11.26 -14.72 15.82
CA VAL A 421 -10.19 -13.71 15.96
C VAL A 421 -10.82 -12.45 16.52
N VAL A 422 -10.23 -11.94 17.60
CA VAL A 422 -10.70 -10.77 18.33
C VAL A 422 -9.61 -9.72 18.33
N VAL A 423 -9.96 -8.47 18.02
CA VAL A 423 -9.04 -7.34 18.15
C VAL A 423 -9.66 -6.31 19.08
N TYR A 424 -8.93 -5.96 20.12
CA TYR A 424 -9.21 -4.80 20.96
C TYR A 424 -8.44 -3.61 20.42
N TYR A 425 -9.11 -2.47 20.31
CA TYR A 425 -8.54 -1.19 19.89
C TYR A 425 -8.67 -0.19 21.02
N THR A 426 -7.66 0.65 21.21
CA THR A 426 -7.74 1.84 22.05
C THR A 426 -6.92 3.00 21.48
N THR A 427 -7.51 4.18 21.44
CA THR A 427 -6.90 5.41 20.90
C THR A 427 -7.55 6.64 21.51
N LEU A 428 -6.81 7.75 21.52
CA LEU A 428 -7.29 9.06 21.93
C LEU A 428 -7.77 9.93 20.77
N GLU A 429 -7.52 9.52 19.53
CA GLU A 429 -7.72 10.39 18.35
C GLU A 429 -9.13 10.28 17.73
N THR A 430 -9.90 9.25 18.09
CA THR A 430 -11.28 9.06 17.65
C THR A 430 -12.12 8.36 18.70
N TYR A 431 -13.43 8.57 18.69
CA TYR A 431 -14.38 7.79 19.50
C TYR A 431 -14.75 6.44 18.87
N TYR A 432 -14.39 6.22 17.60
CA TYR A 432 -14.86 5.13 16.76
C TYR A 432 -13.71 4.30 16.17
N PRO A 433 -12.90 3.57 16.98
CA PRO A 433 -11.69 2.92 16.50
C PRO A 433 -11.90 1.57 15.80
N ILE A 434 -13.11 1.00 15.82
CA ILE A 434 -13.38 -0.33 15.26
C ILE A 434 -13.76 -0.17 13.78
N PRO A 435 -12.95 -0.65 12.83
CA PRO A 435 -13.28 -0.60 11.41
C PRO A 435 -14.36 -1.63 11.06
N ILE A 436 -15.32 -1.23 10.24
CA ILE A 436 -16.35 -2.13 9.72
C ILE A 436 -16.47 -2.00 8.20
N GLU A 437 -16.76 -3.12 7.56
CA GLU A 437 -17.30 -3.15 6.21
C GLU A 437 -18.82 -3.09 6.37
N ALA A 438 -19.44 -2.09 5.78
CA ALA A 438 -20.88 -1.94 5.69
C ALA A 438 -21.28 -1.55 4.26
N ARG A 439 -22.52 -1.85 3.89
CA ARG A 439 -23.05 -1.57 2.55
C ARG A 439 -23.02 -0.07 2.25
N GLU A 440 -22.28 0.29 1.21
CA GLU A 440 -22.25 1.64 0.66
C GLU A 440 -22.83 1.65 -0.75
N ARG A 441 -23.89 2.44 -0.96
CA ARG A 441 -24.55 2.54 -2.26
C ARG A 441 -23.57 3.10 -3.31
N LYS A 442 -23.50 2.46 -4.49
CA LYS A 442 -22.63 2.86 -5.62
C LYS A 442 -21.13 2.79 -5.32
N TYR A 443 -20.75 2.12 -4.25
CA TYR A 443 -19.36 1.89 -3.89
C TYR A 443 -19.13 0.41 -3.58
N ALA A 444 -19.80 -0.08 -2.53
CA ALA A 444 -19.75 -1.45 -2.06
C ALA A 444 -21.18 -1.96 -1.81
N SER A 445 -22.05 -1.86 -2.82
CA SER A 445 -23.47 -2.22 -2.66
C SER A 445 -23.71 -3.71 -2.50
N ARG A 446 -22.71 -4.53 -2.84
CA ARG A 446 -22.73 -6.00 -2.79
C ARG A 446 -22.23 -6.58 -1.46
N VAL A 447 -21.92 -5.74 -0.47
CA VAL A 447 -21.57 -6.18 0.89
C VAL A 447 -22.70 -7.03 1.48
N ASN A 448 -22.30 -8.16 2.08
CA ASN A 448 -23.20 -9.10 2.74
C ASN A 448 -22.66 -9.41 4.15
N ALA A 449 -23.53 -9.35 5.14
CA ALA A 449 -23.26 -9.76 6.50
C ALA A 449 -24.41 -10.63 7.00
N TYR A 450 -24.10 -11.57 7.90
CA TYR A 450 -25.06 -12.48 8.48
C TYR A 450 -24.91 -12.51 10.01
N PRO A 451 -26.03 -12.67 10.75
CA PRO A 451 -25.96 -12.92 12.18
C PRO A 451 -25.05 -14.12 12.48
N GLY A 452 -24.23 -14.01 13.51
CA GLY A 452 -23.28 -15.05 13.89
C GLY A 452 -21.84 -14.82 13.42
N GLN A 453 -21.60 -13.83 12.55
CA GLN A 453 -20.28 -13.58 11.95
C GLN A 453 -19.43 -12.62 12.77
N SER A 454 -19.95 -11.40 12.96
CA SER A 454 -19.23 -10.28 13.57
C SER A 454 -19.86 -9.85 14.87
N TYR A 455 -19.01 -9.57 15.86
CA TYR A 455 -19.44 -9.11 17.18
C TYR A 455 -18.62 -7.91 17.63
N THR A 456 -19.23 -7.05 18.44
CA THR A 456 -18.53 -5.98 19.14
C THR A 456 -18.80 -6.02 20.64
N SER A 457 -17.85 -5.53 21.42
CA SER A 457 -17.97 -5.41 22.87
C SER A 457 -17.22 -4.18 23.38
N SER A 458 -17.74 -3.52 24.40
CA SER A 458 -17.05 -2.41 25.08
C SER A 458 -16.06 -2.88 26.14
N ASP A 459 -16.26 -4.06 26.70
CA ASP A 459 -15.55 -4.56 27.88
C ASP A 459 -14.93 -5.96 27.69
N GLY A 460 -15.22 -6.62 26.57
CA GLY A 460 -14.77 -7.98 26.26
C GLY A 460 -15.51 -9.06 27.05
N ALA A 461 -16.58 -8.70 27.76
CA ALA A 461 -17.45 -9.59 28.52
C ALA A 461 -18.85 -9.68 27.90
N GLU A 462 -19.46 -8.54 27.60
CA GLU A 462 -20.80 -8.45 27.00
C GLU A 462 -20.67 -8.22 25.49
N TRP A 463 -21.04 -9.23 24.70
CA TRP A 463 -20.89 -9.23 23.26
C TRP A 463 -22.22 -9.03 22.55
N ARG A 464 -22.20 -8.25 21.47
CA ARG A 464 -23.38 -8.01 20.63
C ARG A 464 -23.06 -8.33 19.20
N ASP A 465 -23.98 -9.00 18.55
CA ASP A 465 -23.92 -9.24 17.11
C ASP A 465 -24.03 -7.90 16.37
N LEU A 466 -23.05 -7.61 15.52
CA LEU A 466 -22.96 -6.33 14.81
C LEU A 466 -24.15 -6.13 13.86
N THR A 467 -24.76 -7.20 13.37
CA THR A 467 -25.93 -7.14 12.48
C THR A 467 -27.17 -6.56 13.15
N VAL A 468 -27.23 -6.55 14.49
CA VAL A 468 -28.29 -5.88 15.27
C VAL A 468 -28.16 -4.36 15.16
N TYR A 469 -26.94 -3.86 15.04
CA TYR A 469 -26.65 -2.44 14.85
C TYR A 469 -26.78 -2.04 13.38
N ASN A 470 -26.13 -2.79 12.49
CA ASN A 470 -26.17 -2.59 11.06
C ASN A 470 -26.20 -3.96 10.37
N SER A 471 -27.34 -4.30 9.76
CA SER A 471 -27.60 -5.62 9.17
C SER A 471 -26.70 -5.99 7.99
N SER A 472 -25.88 -5.05 7.51
CA SER A 472 -24.91 -5.26 6.44
C SER A 472 -23.46 -5.20 6.92
N ALA A 473 -23.21 -5.14 8.23
CA ALA A 473 -21.89 -4.84 8.75
C ALA A 473 -21.12 -6.06 9.25
N ASN A 474 -19.86 -6.18 8.84
CA ASN A 474 -18.86 -7.04 9.45
C ASN A 474 -17.68 -6.22 9.97
N VAL A 475 -17.02 -6.68 11.04
CA VAL A 475 -15.75 -6.06 11.46
C VAL A 475 -14.66 -6.41 10.46
N CYS A 476 -13.77 -5.46 10.14
CA CYS A 476 -12.68 -5.68 9.20
C CYS A 476 -11.49 -6.39 9.85
N ILE A 477 -11.69 -7.66 10.20
CA ILE A 477 -10.72 -8.54 10.85
C ILE A 477 -10.63 -9.84 10.05
N LYS A 478 -9.41 -10.27 9.75
CA LYS A 478 -9.09 -11.51 9.03
C LYS A 478 -8.34 -12.46 9.93
N GLY A 479 -8.59 -13.76 9.76
CA GLY A 479 -7.82 -14.83 10.39
C GLY A 479 -6.98 -15.56 9.36
N PHE A 480 -5.68 -15.74 9.63
CA PHE A 480 -4.79 -16.50 8.77
C PHE A 480 -4.47 -17.85 9.38
N THR A 481 -4.52 -18.91 8.58
CA THR A 481 -4.26 -20.28 9.07
C THR A 481 -3.33 -21.08 8.16
N THR A 482 -2.73 -22.14 8.73
CA THR A 482 -1.94 -23.15 8.01
C THR A 482 -2.44 -24.57 8.28
N LEU A 483 -2.14 -25.52 7.39
CA LEU A 483 -2.48 -26.95 7.55
C LEU A 483 -1.50 -27.68 8.49
N ASP A 484 -0.20 -27.51 8.28
CA ASP A 484 0.88 -28.23 8.96
C ASP A 484 1.45 -27.48 10.17
N GLY A 485 1.11 -26.20 10.32
CA GLY A 485 1.62 -25.34 11.37
C GLY A 485 3.02 -24.81 11.10
N GLU A 486 3.57 -24.96 9.90
CA GLU A 486 4.81 -24.33 9.41
C GLU A 486 4.55 -23.42 8.20
N GLY A 487 3.39 -23.56 7.55
CA GLY A 487 3.04 -22.85 6.32
C GLY A 487 3.66 -23.57 5.12
N THR A 488 3.01 -23.54 3.96
CA THR A 488 3.62 -24.07 2.74
C THR A 488 4.50 -23.00 2.11
N PRO A 489 5.85 -23.08 2.21
CA PRO A 489 6.71 -22.10 1.56
C PRO A 489 6.49 -22.22 0.06
N ASP A 490 6.34 -21.10 -0.63
CA ASP A 490 6.17 -21.16 -2.07
C ASP A 490 7.37 -21.84 -2.73
N PRO A 491 7.13 -22.62 -3.79
CA PRO A 491 8.19 -23.08 -4.65
C PRO A 491 8.99 -21.86 -5.12
N LYS A 492 10.32 -21.96 -5.10
CA LYS A 492 11.18 -20.90 -5.65
C LYS A 492 10.85 -20.72 -7.13
N PRO A 493 11.18 -19.56 -7.75
CA PRO A 493 10.87 -19.30 -9.16
C PRO A 493 11.33 -20.40 -10.15
N ASP A 494 12.29 -21.23 -9.76
CA ASP A 494 12.85 -22.34 -10.56
C ASP A 494 12.22 -23.72 -10.28
N ASP A 495 11.27 -23.82 -9.35
CA ASP A 495 10.63 -25.10 -9.02
C ASP A 495 9.54 -25.45 -10.07
N PRO A 496 9.46 -26.71 -10.51
CA PRO A 496 8.43 -27.12 -11.47
C PRO A 496 7.04 -26.95 -10.85
N LYS A 497 6.21 -26.09 -11.48
CA LYS A 497 4.83 -25.82 -11.05
C LYS A 497 4.07 -27.15 -10.87
N PRO A 498 3.45 -27.41 -9.71
CA PRO A 498 2.64 -28.61 -9.52
C PRO A 498 1.48 -28.63 -10.53
N GLU A 499 1.15 -29.82 -11.01
CA GLU A 499 0.10 -30.01 -12.01
C GLU A 499 -1.28 -29.77 -11.36
N VAL A 500 -1.94 -28.67 -11.73
CA VAL A 500 -3.26 -28.28 -11.21
C VAL A 500 -4.33 -29.27 -11.65
N LYS A 501 -5.05 -29.85 -10.68
CA LYS A 501 -6.22 -30.71 -10.90
C LYS A 501 -7.42 -29.85 -11.28
N LYS A 502 -7.64 -29.74 -12.58
CA LYS A 502 -8.75 -28.97 -13.14
C LYS A 502 -10.09 -29.65 -12.92
N VAL A 503 -11.12 -28.84 -12.77
CA VAL A 503 -12.51 -29.31 -12.89
C VAL A 503 -12.72 -29.92 -14.28
N THR A 504 -13.50 -30.99 -14.34
CA THR A 504 -13.93 -31.65 -15.58
C THR A 504 -15.45 -31.73 -15.72
N GLY A 505 -16.21 -31.34 -14.68
CA GLY A 505 -17.67 -31.30 -14.74
C GLY A 505 -18.33 -30.76 -13.49
N ILE A 506 -19.60 -30.35 -13.63
CA ILE A 506 -20.51 -29.97 -12.56
C ILE A 506 -21.89 -30.58 -12.82
N GLU A 507 -22.59 -31.00 -11.77
CA GLU A 507 -23.94 -31.57 -11.86
C GLU A 507 -24.82 -31.03 -10.73
N LEU A 508 -26.04 -30.61 -11.05
CA LEU A 508 -27.06 -30.12 -10.14
C LEU A 508 -27.88 -31.29 -9.57
N SER A 509 -28.39 -31.10 -8.35
CA SER A 509 -29.28 -32.08 -7.72
C SER A 509 -30.65 -32.20 -8.40
N GLU A 510 -31.08 -31.17 -9.13
CA GLU A 510 -32.39 -31.09 -9.80
C GLU A 510 -32.31 -30.22 -11.05
N HIS A 511 -32.97 -30.64 -12.15
CA HIS A 511 -32.96 -29.90 -13.43
C HIS A 511 -34.31 -29.26 -13.80
N LYS A 512 -35.37 -29.51 -13.02
CA LYS A 512 -36.68 -28.87 -13.20
C LYS A 512 -37.37 -28.69 -11.85
N ALA A 513 -38.00 -27.54 -11.64
CA ALA A 513 -38.79 -27.27 -10.44
C ALA A 513 -39.99 -26.38 -10.71
N GLU A 514 -41.11 -26.62 -10.01
CA GLU A 514 -42.28 -25.75 -10.02
C GLU A 514 -42.42 -25.05 -8.66
N LEU A 515 -42.43 -23.72 -8.66
CA LEU A 515 -42.53 -22.91 -7.45
C LEU A 515 -43.74 -21.99 -7.47
N LYS A 516 -44.36 -21.81 -6.31
CA LYS A 516 -45.31 -20.71 -6.09
C LYS A 516 -44.54 -19.43 -5.84
N LYS A 517 -45.11 -18.29 -6.22
CA LYS A 517 -44.51 -16.98 -5.95
C LYS A 517 -44.16 -16.84 -4.46
N TRP A 518 -42.97 -16.31 -4.20
CA TRP A 518 -42.30 -16.15 -2.91
C TRP A 518 -41.78 -17.41 -2.23
N ASN A 519 -42.01 -18.60 -2.81
CA ASN A 519 -41.37 -19.82 -2.32
C ASN A 519 -39.91 -19.91 -2.77
N ARG A 520 -39.15 -20.70 -2.00
CA ARG A 520 -37.73 -20.95 -2.26
C ARG A 520 -37.48 -22.41 -2.62
N LEU A 521 -36.45 -22.62 -3.45
CA LEU A 521 -35.81 -23.89 -3.75
C LEU A 521 -34.32 -23.75 -3.46
N ASN A 522 -33.67 -24.77 -2.91
CA ASN A 522 -32.22 -24.78 -2.75
C ASN A 522 -31.64 -25.86 -3.64
N LEU A 523 -30.92 -25.46 -4.68
CA LEU A 523 -30.23 -26.36 -5.59
C LEU A 523 -28.86 -26.72 -5.01
N LYS A 524 -28.53 -28.00 -4.98
CA LYS A 524 -27.19 -28.49 -4.63
C LYS A 524 -26.43 -28.84 -5.90
N TYR A 525 -25.10 -28.92 -5.81
CA TYR A 525 -24.25 -29.35 -6.93
C TYR A 525 -23.07 -30.21 -6.47
N THR A 526 -22.53 -31.01 -7.38
CA THR A 526 -21.29 -31.78 -7.23
C THR A 526 -20.29 -31.36 -8.31
N ILE A 527 -18.98 -31.39 -7.98
CA ILE A 527 -17.89 -31.06 -8.91
C ILE A 527 -17.04 -32.32 -9.13
N THR A 528 -16.69 -32.57 -10.39
CA THR A 528 -15.83 -33.69 -10.78
C THR A 528 -14.51 -33.17 -11.33
N PRO A 529 -13.35 -33.72 -10.93
CA PRO A 529 -13.19 -34.66 -9.82
C PRO A 529 -13.47 -33.97 -8.47
N GLU A 530 -13.88 -34.75 -7.46
CA GLU A 530 -14.23 -34.19 -6.14
C GLU A 530 -13.04 -33.48 -5.49
N ASP A 531 -11.80 -33.81 -5.85
CA ASP A 531 -10.55 -33.22 -5.35
C ASP A 531 -9.96 -32.14 -6.27
N ALA A 532 -10.72 -31.58 -7.21
CA ALA A 532 -10.28 -30.45 -8.04
C ALA A 532 -9.82 -29.26 -7.20
N ASP A 533 -8.78 -28.55 -7.65
CA ASP A 533 -8.14 -27.49 -6.85
C ASP A 533 -9.01 -26.23 -6.73
N ASN A 534 -9.75 -25.87 -7.79
CA ASN A 534 -10.66 -24.74 -7.81
C ASN A 534 -12.12 -25.17 -7.98
N LYS A 535 -12.88 -25.20 -6.88
CA LYS A 535 -14.28 -25.64 -6.82
C LYS A 535 -15.29 -24.48 -6.80
N GLU A 536 -14.85 -23.26 -7.06
CA GLU A 536 -15.76 -22.10 -7.02
C GLU A 536 -16.77 -22.14 -8.17
N VAL A 537 -18.00 -21.68 -7.88
CA VAL A 537 -19.08 -21.60 -8.87
C VAL A 537 -19.73 -20.23 -8.87
N VAL A 538 -20.38 -19.90 -9.99
CA VAL A 538 -21.20 -18.70 -10.19
C VAL A 538 -22.60 -19.15 -10.54
N TRP A 539 -23.60 -18.52 -9.92
CA TRP A 539 -25.01 -18.78 -10.20
C TRP A 539 -25.62 -17.64 -11.00
N THR A 540 -26.39 -17.98 -12.04
CA THR A 540 -27.12 -17.01 -12.85
C THR A 540 -28.56 -17.45 -13.07
N SER A 541 -29.42 -16.50 -13.40
CA SER A 541 -30.80 -16.75 -13.81
C SER A 541 -31.03 -16.13 -15.17
N SER A 542 -31.65 -16.87 -16.10
CA SER A 542 -32.03 -16.34 -17.41
C SER A 542 -33.07 -15.21 -17.31
N ASP A 543 -33.84 -15.16 -16.22
CA ASP A 543 -34.74 -14.06 -15.89
C ASP A 543 -34.85 -13.92 -14.36
N SER A 544 -34.02 -13.05 -13.78
CA SER A 544 -34.02 -12.79 -12.34
C SER A 544 -35.29 -12.10 -11.84
N SER A 545 -36.15 -11.60 -12.73
CA SER A 545 -37.48 -11.06 -12.35
C SER A 545 -38.50 -12.17 -12.13
N VAL A 546 -38.30 -13.34 -12.77
CA VAL A 546 -39.11 -14.55 -12.62
C VAL A 546 -38.59 -15.42 -11.46
N ALA A 547 -37.31 -15.77 -11.45
CA ALA A 547 -36.68 -16.50 -10.35
C ALA A 547 -35.26 -16.00 -10.10
N ARG A 548 -34.94 -15.61 -8.87
CA ARG A 548 -33.62 -15.08 -8.49
C ARG A 548 -32.85 -16.12 -7.68
N VAL A 549 -31.61 -16.39 -8.07
CA VAL A 549 -30.70 -17.30 -7.36
C VAL A 549 -29.62 -16.50 -6.62
N ASP A 550 -29.20 -16.95 -5.44
CA ASP A 550 -28.05 -16.40 -4.71
C ASP A 550 -26.77 -17.22 -4.93
N ASN A 551 -25.65 -16.80 -4.33
CA ASN A 551 -24.35 -17.45 -4.51
C ASN A 551 -24.27 -18.87 -3.90
N TYR A 552 -25.30 -19.31 -3.18
CA TYR A 552 -25.37 -20.63 -2.54
C TYR A 552 -26.38 -21.56 -3.21
N GLY A 553 -26.98 -21.15 -4.34
CA GLY A 553 -27.99 -21.92 -5.05
C GLY A 553 -29.40 -21.81 -4.46
N SER A 554 -29.69 -20.81 -3.61
CA SER A 554 -31.06 -20.56 -3.12
C SER A 554 -31.84 -19.72 -4.13
N VAL A 555 -32.83 -20.35 -4.77
CA VAL A 555 -33.71 -19.77 -5.77
C VAL A 555 -35.00 -19.27 -5.12
N LEU A 556 -35.33 -17.99 -5.30
CA LEU A 556 -36.60 -17.37 -4.89
C LEU A 556 -37.49 -17.12 -6.11
N ALA A 557 -38.70 -17.67 -6.10
CA ALA A 557 -39.71 -17.42 -7.12
C ALA A 557 -40.34 -16.03 -6.93
N LEU A 558 -40.35 -15.18 -7.95
CA LEU A 558 -40.73 -13.77 -7.84
C LEU A 558 -41.91 -13.39 -8.73
N LYS A 559 -41.95 -13.89 -9.97
CA LYS A 559 -42.99 -13.56 -10.95
C LYS A 559 -43.32 -14.78 -11.77
N ASP A 560 -44.59 -14.91 -12.15
CA ASP A 560 -45.04 -15.95 -13.05
C ASP A 560 -44.22 -15.95 -14.34
N GLY A 561 -43.76 -17.13 -14.74
CA GLY A 561 -42.86 -17.29 -15.87
C GLY A 561 -41.98 -18.53 -15.71
N VAL A 562 -41.06 -18.71 -16.65
CA VAL A 562 -40.04 -19.76 -16.60
C VAL A 562 -38.68 -19.08 -16.63
N ALA A 563 -37.81 -19.41 -15.67
CA ALA A 563 -36.43 -18.97 -15.65
C ALA A 563 -35.51 -20.18 -15.52
N THR A 564 -34.42 -20.19 -16.27
CA THR A 564 -33.38 -21.20 -16.17
C THR A 564 -32.32 -20.72 -15.20
N ILE A 565 -32.11 -21.46 -14.12
CA ILE A 565 -31.02 -21.23 -13.17
C ILE A 565 -29.81 -22.01 -13.65
N THR A 566 -28.67 -21.34 -13.81
CA THR A 566 -27.42 -21.96 -14.28
C THR A 566 -26.38 -21.86 -13.18
N VAL A 567 -25.71 -22.98 -12.88
CA VAL A 567 -24.46 -22.98 -12.12
C VAL A 567 -23.30 -23.13 -13.09
N THR A 568 -22.26 -22.31 -12.96
CA THR A 568 -21.06 -22.33 -13.80
C THR A 568 -19.83 -22.42 -12.92
N THR A 569 -19.00 -23.42 -13.11
CA THR A 569 -17.68 -23.52 -12.45
C THR A 569 -16.77 -22.40 -12.92
N LYS A 570 -16.05 -21.76 -11.99
CA LYS A 570 -15.10 -20.71 -12.36
C LYS A 570 -13.91 -21.28 -13.14
N ASP A 571 -13.45 -22.46 -12.73
CA ASP A 571 -12.46 -23.27 -13.42
C ASP A 571 -13.12 -24.15 -14.50
N GLY A 572 -12.60 -24.12 -15.72
CA GLY A 572 -13.12 -24.88 -16.86
C GLY A 572 -14.47 -24.43 -17.46
N GLY A 573 -15.27 -23.63 -16.75
CA GLY A 573 -16.50 -23.04 -17.29
C GLY A 573 -17.63 -24.05 -17.51
N PHE A 574 -17.56 -25.23 -16.89
CA PHE A 574 -18.62 -26.24 -16.96
C PHE A 574 -19.90 -25.70 -16.35
N THR A 575 -21.02 -25.97 -17.02
CA THR A 575 -22.34 -25.50 -16.62
C THR A 575 -23.30 -26.63 -16.43
N ASP A 576 -24.21 -26.46 -15.49
CA ASP A 576 -25.45 -27.24 -15.43
C ASP A 576 -26.64 -26.33 -15.09
N THR A 577 -27.84 -26.75 -15.47
CA THR A 577 -29.03 -25.90 -15.47
C THR A 577 -30.25 -26.56 -14.85
N CYS A 578 -31.11 -25.73 -14.26
CA CYS A 578 -32.41 -26.10 -13.73
C CYS A 578 -33.49 -25.14 -14.24
N GLU A 579 -34.52 -25.67 -14.91
CA GLU A 579 -35.68 -24.90 -15.36
C GLU A 579 -36.67 -24.71 -14.22
N VAL A 580 -36.89 -23.45 -13.80
CA VAL A 580 -37.78 -23.09 -12.70
C VAL A 580 -39.02 -22.41 -13.26
N LYS A 581 -40.17 -23.05 -13.09
CA LYS A 581 -41.49 -22.52 -13.49
C LYS A 581 -42.22 -21.94 -12.29
N VAL A 582 -42.59 -20.67 -12.38
CA VAL A 582 -43.30 -19.92 -11.34
C VAL A 582 -44.75 -19.70 -11.76
N GLY A 583 -45.71 -20.06 -10.89
CA GLY A 583 -47.14 -20.11 -11.23
C GLY A 583 -48.12 -19.28 -10.37
N ASN A 584 -49.05 -18.66 -11.12
CA ASN A 584 -50.35 -17.99 -10.91
C ASN A 584 -50.55 -16.94 -9.79
N GLY A 585 -50.42 -15.68 -10.20
CA GLY A 585 -51.02 -14.49 -9.59
C GLY A 585 -51.07 -13.28 -10.53
N GLY A 586 -51.95 -13.32 -11.55
CA GLY A 586 -52.54 -12.15 -12.25
C GLY A 586 -51.69 -11.45 -13.32
N VAL A 587 -52.17 -11.46 -14.57
CA VAL A 587 -51.56 -10.89 -15.79
C VAL A 587 -51.67 -9.35 -15.83
N PRO A 588 -50.66 -8.57 -16.26
CA PRO A 588 -50.84 -7.17 -16.66
C PRO A 588 -51.26 -7.05 -18.13
N GLU A 589 -52.25 -6.19 -18.38
CA GLU A 589 -52.70 -5.77 -19.71
C GLU A 589 -51.58 -5.11 -20.53
N THR A 590 -51.61 -5.31 -21.85
CA THR A 590 -50.74 -4.65 -22.84
C THR A 590 -50.89 -3.12 -22.81
N VAL A 591 -49.76 -2.41 -22.68
CA VAL A 591 -49.69 -0.93 -22.68
C VAL A 591 -49.30 -0.45 -24.07
N LYS A 592 -50.20 0.26 -24.76
CA LYS A 592 -49.97 0.80 -26.11
C LYS A 592 -49.17 2.11 -26.08
N VAL A 593 -48.40 2.39 -27.14
CA VAL A 593 -47.85 3.74 -27.38
C VAL A 593 -49.01 4.69 -27.64
N THR A 594 -49.12 5.75 -26.84
CA THR A 594 -50.16 6.78 -26.99
C THR A 594 -49.64 8.06 -27.59
N TYR A 595 -48.33 8.28 -27.55
CA TYR A 595 -47.69 9.49 -28.07
C TYR A 595 -46.29 9.18 -28.63
N LEU A 596 -45.97 9.77 -29.77
CA LEU A 596 -44.66 9.70 -30.44
C LEU A 596 -44.23 11.13 -30.74
N ASP A 597 -42.98 11.46 -30.43
CA ASP A 597 -42.39 12.79 -30.61
C ASP A 597 -41.02 12.69 -31.27
N ILE A 598 -40.80 13.43 -32.37
CA ILE A 598 -39.48 13.62 -32.96
C ILE A 598 -38.88 14.87 -32.34
N THR A 599 -37.90 14.67 -31.47
CA THR A 599 -37.29 15.77 -30.69
C THR A 599 -36.29 16.61 -31.48
N ASN A 600 -35.97 16.23 -32.71
CA ASN A 600 -35.17 17.07 -33.61
C ASN A 600 -35.97 18.31 -34.01
N GLY A 601 -35.38 19.50 -33.85
CA GLY A 601 -35.86 20.68 -34.56
C GLY A 601 -35.71 20.54 -36.08
N SER A 602 -36.21 21.52 -36.84
CA SER A 602 -36.04 21.57 -38.30
C SER A 602 -34.57 21.34 -38.70
N ILE A 603 -34.34 20.39 -39.61
CA ILE A 603 -33.00 19.98 -40.04
C ILE A 603 -32.62 20.82 -41.27
N PHE A 604 -31.49 21.52 -41.18
CA PHE A 604 -30.90 22.31 -42.28
C PHE A 604 -29.51 21.73 -42.59
N THR A 605 -29.31 21.21 -43.80
CA THR A 605 -28.14 20.39 -44.13
C THR A 605 -27.73 20.56 -45.60
N GLU A 606 -26.54 20.09 -45.97
CA GLU A 606 -26.03 20.13 -47.34
C GLU A 606 -26.19 18.79 -48.07
N GLN A 607 -26.25 18.84 -49.40
CA GLN A 607 -26.37 17.64 -50.22
C GLN A 607 -25.19 16.68 -49.94
N GLY A 608 -25.52 15.45 -49.50
CA GLY A 608 -24.55 14.39 -49.18
C GLY A 608 -24.41 14.07 -47.69
N GLU A 609 -24.83 14.97 -46.81
CA GLU A 609 -24.77 14.78 -45.35
C GLU A 609 -25.85 13.84 -44.82
N THR A 610 -25.65 13.32 -43.60
CA THR A 610 -26.61 12.45 -42.90
C THR A 610 -26.91 12.94 -41.49
N VAL A 611 -28.15 12.79 -41.03
CA VAL A 611 -28.62 13.20 -39.69
C VAL A 611 -29.49 12.10 -39.09
N GLN A 612 -29.22 11.70 -37.85
CA GLN A 612 -30.01 10.68 -37.13
C GLN A 612 -31.23 11.31 -36.45
N LEU A 613 -32.41 10.69 -36.59
CA LEU A 613 -33.61 11.10 -35.85
C LEU A 613 -33.63 10.57 -34.42
N ASN A 614 -34.05 11.43 -33.49
CA ASN A 614 -34.26 11.20 -32.07
C ASN A 614 -35.77 11.10 -31.79
N VAL A 615 -36.28 9.88 -31.75
CA VAL A 615 -37.70 9.57 -31.52
C VAL A 615 -37.94 9.17 -30.07
N SER A 616 -38.91 9.81 -29.42
CA SER A 616 -39.39 9.51 -28.07
C SER A 616 -40.80 8.91 -28.12
N LEU A 617 -41.04 7.83 -27.37
CA LEU A 617 -42.34 7.12 -27.30
C LEU A 617 -42.88 7.16 -25.88
N LYS A 618 -44.15 7.55 -25.71
CA LYS A 618 -44.83 7.56 -24.40
C LYS A 618 -46.11 6.71 -24.39
N PRO A 619 -46.43 6.05 -23.25
CA PRO A 619 -45.62 5.96 -22.03
C PRO A 619 -44.38 5.07 -22.23
N ASP A 620 -43.32 5.27 -21.43
CA ASP A 620 -42.03 4.56 -21.59
C ASP A 620 -42.14 3.04 -21.41
N ASN A 621 -43.20 2.55 -20.76
CA ASN A 621 -43.48 1.12 -20.56
C ASN A 621 -44.37 0.51 -21.66
N ALA A 622 -44.57 1.19 -22.80
CA ALA A 622 -45.30 0.63 -23.93
C ALA A 622 -44.67 -0.67 -24.42
N THR A 623 -45.51 -1.66 -24.71
CA THR A 623 -45.09 -3.05 -24.97
C THR A 623 -44.67 -3.31 -26.43
N ASN A 624 -45.08 -2.46 -27.38
CA ASN A 624 -44.64 -2.51 -28.79
C ASN A 624 -44.07 -1.16 -29.23
N LYS A 625 -42.74 -1.04 -29.31
CA LYS A 625 -42.03 0.21 -29.62
C LYS A 625 -41.56 0.31 -31.08
N THR A 626 -42.09 -0.52 -31.96
CA THR A 626 -41.66 -0.54 -33.37
C THR A 626 -42.06 0.77 -34.06
N VAL A 627 -41.11 1.40 -34.76
CA VAL A 627 -41.31 2.65 -35.51
C VAL A 627 -40.94 2.44 -36.98
N THR A 628 -41.79 2.92 -37.88
CA THR A 628 -41.55 2.94 -39.32
C THR A 628 -41.32 4.37 -39.79
N TYR A 629 -40.35 4.56 -40.69
CA TYR A 629 -39.97 5.87 -41.21
C TYR A 629 -40.35 6.04 -42.68
N SER A 630 -40.64 7.26 -43.10
CA SER A 630 -40.90 7.59 -44.50
C SER A 630 -40.54 9.05 -44.83
N THR A 631 -40.34 9.37 -46.10
CA THR A 631 -40.01 10.72 -46.59
C THR A 631 -41.07 11.19 -47.59
N THR A 632 -41.38 12.48 -47.60
CA THR A 632 -42.27 13.07 -48.63
C THR A 632 -41.57 13.24 -49.96
N ASN A 633 -40.24 13.30 -49.99
CA ASN A 633 -39.49 13.50 -51.22
C ASN A 633 -38.08 12.88 -51.10
N ALA A 634 -37.97 11.63 -51.57
CA ALA A 634 -36.70 10.88 -51.58
C ALA A 634 -35.62 11.53 -52.47
N ASN A 635 -35.98 12.38 -53.42
CA ASN A 635 -35.00 13.13 -54.23
C ASN A 635 -34.34 14.28 -53.44
N VAL A 636 -34.93 14.67 -52.30
CA VAL A 636 -34.39 15.71 -51.41
C VAL A 636 -33.75 15.07 -50.17
N ALA A 637 -34.45 14.17 -49.50
CA ALA A 637 -33.90 13.43 -48.36
C ALA A 637 -34.51 12.03 -48.25
N THR A 638 -33.68 11.00 -48.04
CA THR A 638 -34.10 9.63 -47.76
C THR A 638 -33.94 9.31 -46.28
N VAL A 639 -34.70 8.35 -45.75
CA VAL A 639 -34.54 7.84 -44.38
C VAL A 639 -34.50 6.32 -44.41
N ASP A 640 -33.61 5.71 -43.63
CA ASP A 640 -33.51 4.26 -43.53
C ASP A 640 -34.41 3.67 -42.43
N ALA A 641 -34.40 2.34 -42.29
CA ALA A 641 -35.22 1.63 -41.30
C ALA A 641 -34.85 1.96 -39.84
N ASN A 642 -33.66 2.53 -39.60
CA ASN A 642 -33.15 2.91 -38.29
C ASN A 642 -33.34 4.41 -38.00
N GLY A 643 -33.93 5.17 -38.92
CA GLY A 643 -34.20 6.61 -38.75
C GLY A 643 -33.02 7.50 -39.14
N LEU A 644 -32.03 7.00 -39.88
CA LEU A 644 -30.93 7.82 -40.41
C LEU A 644 -31.38 8.52 -41.70
N VAL A 645 -31.42 9.85 -41.67
CA VAL A 645 -31.80 10.69 -42.81
C VAL A 645 -30.56 11.05 -43.61
N LYS A 646 -30.59 10.88 -44.94
CA LYS A 646 -29.54 11.31 -45.87
C LYS A 646 -30.05 12.40 -46.80
N ALA A 647 -29.33 13.51 -46.89
CA ALA A 647 -29.60 14.61 -47.80
C ALA A 647 -29.18 14.26 -49.22
N VAL A 648 -30.13 14.21 -50.16
CA VAL A 648 -29.95 13.69 -51.52
C VAL A 648 -29.87 14.80 -52.56
N GLY A 649 -30.67 15.85 -52.43
CA GLY A 649 -30.75 16.93 -53.43
C GLY A 649 -31.33 18.21 -52.86
N GLU A 650 -30.99 19.34 -53.48
CA GLU A 650 -31.47 20.66 -53.04
C GLU A 650 -33.00 20.72 -53.02
N GLY A 651 -33.57 21.15 -51.90
CA GLY A 651 -35.02 21.27 -51.77
C GLY A 651 -35.52 21.08 -50.35
N ARG A 652 -36.81 20.77 -50.25
CA ARG A 652 -37.55 20.64 -48.99
C ARG A 652 -38.24 19.29 -48.92
N ALA A 653 -38.15 18.62 -47.77
CA ALA A 653 -38.85 17.36 -47.49
C ALA A 653 -39.31 17.32 -46.03
N TYR A 654 -40.28 16.46 -45.74
CA TYR A 654 -40.62 16.05 -44.38
C TYR A 654 -40.28 14.58 -44.20
N ILE A 655 -39.70 14.24 -43.05
CA ILE A 655 -39.47 12.85 -42.63
C ILE A 655 -40.48 12.53 -41.54
N TYR A 656 -41.23 11.44 -41.72
CA TYR A 656 -42.24 10.97 -40.79
C TYR A 656 -41.74 9.74 -40.04
N ALA A 657 -42.02 9.69 -38.74
CA ALA A 657 -41.88 8.50 -37.91
C ALA A 657 -43.26 8.10 -37.40
N LYS A 658 -43.62 6.81 -37.52
CA LYS A 658 -44.92 6.28 -37.09
C LYS A 658 -44.73 5.00 -36.28
N SER A 659 -45.30 4.97 -35.08
CA SER A 659 -45.32 3.76 -34.25
C SER A 659 -46.33 2.73 -34.78
N ALA A 660 -46.07 1.46 -34.50
CA ALA A 660 -46.98 0.36 -34.84
C ALA A 660 -48.39 0.50 -34.20
N ASP A 661 -48.49 1.20 -33.06
CA ASP A 661 -49.76 1.44 -32.37
C ASP A 661 -50.54 2.65 -32.88
N GLY A 662 -50.01 3.40 -33.86
CA GLY A 662 -50.75 4.44 -34.57
C GLY A 662 -50.17 5.86 -34.50
N PRO A 663 -49.69 6.37 -33.34
CA PRO A 663 -49.10 7.70 -33.23
C PRO A 663 -47.96 7.93 -34.23
N SER A 664 -47.94 9.10 -34.85
CA SER A 664 -46.93 9.53 -35.81
C SER A 664 -46.57 11.01 -35.63
N ASP A 665 -45.35 11.36 -35.97
CA ASP A 665 -44.85 12.73 -35.97
C ASP A 665 -43.91 12.96 -37.16
N SER A 666 -43.56 14.21 -37.46
CA SER A 666 -42.74 14.58 -38.61
C SER A 666 -41.79 15.74 -38.34
N VAL A 667 -40.62 15.70 -38.97
CA VAL A 667 -39.63 16.79 -38.94
C VAL A 667 -39.38 17.34 -40.34
N TYR A 668 -39.23 18.66 -40.43
CA TYR A 668 -38.91 19.37 -41.67
C TYR A 668 -37.42 19.31 -41.98
N VAL A 669 -37.07 19.04 -43.23
CA VAL A 669 -35.70 18.99 -43.75
C VAL A 669 -35.53 19.94 -44.92
N TYR A 670 -34.55 20.84 -44.84
CA TYR A 670 -34.12 21.71 -45.93
C TYR A 670 -32.68 21.38 -46.33
N VAL A 671 -32.49 21.02 -47.60
CA VAL A 671 -31.19 20.69 -48.17
C VAL A 671 -30.76 21.81 -49.12
N ARG A 672 -29.56 22.38 -48.91
CA ARG A 672 -28.96 23.38 -49.81
C ARG A 672 -27.93 22.74 -50.76
N LYS A 673 -27.73 23.34 -51.94
CA LYS A 673 -26.77 22.88 -52.95
C LYS A 673 -25.33 23.12 -52.51
N ALA A 674 -24.47 22.11 -52.64
CA ALA A 674 -23.04 22.22 -52.33
C ALA A 674 -22.29 23.07 -53.37
N ALA A 675 -21.34 23.89 -52.91
CA ALA A 675 -20.47 24.70 -53.77
C ALA A 675 -19.23 23.90 -54.24
N PRO A 676 -18.80 23.98 -55.51
CA PRO A 676 -17.58 23.32 -55.96
C PRO A 676 -16.33 24.14 -55.61
N GLN A 677 -15.29 23.50 -55.08
CA GLN A 677 -13.95 24.09 -54.92
C GLN A 677 -12.87 23.17 -55.54
N PRO A 678 -11.90 23.72 -56.30
CA PRO A 678 -10.71 22.99 -56.75
C PRO A 678 -9.72 22.78 -55.57
N PRO A 679 -8.80 21.81 -55.65
CA PRO A 679 -7.85 21.57 -54.55
C PRO A 679 -6.89 22.76 -54.42
N ALA A 680 -7.02 23.48 -53.31
CA ALA A 680 -6.13 24.56 -52.93
C ALA A 680 -4.84 23.99 -52.33
N GLU A 681 -3.71 24.63 -52.66
CA GLU A 681 -2.43 24.42 -51.99
C GLU A 681 -2.60 24.65 -50.48
N VAL A 682 -2.42 23.59 -49.68
CA VAL A 682 -2.45 23.68 -48.22
C VAL A 682 -1.04 24.06 -47.76
N LYS A 683 -0.86 25.28 -47.29
CA LYS A 683 0.41 25.77 -46.74
C LYS A 683 0.57 25.36 -45.30
N VAL A 684 1.81 25.12 -44.87
CA VAL A 684 2.14 25.01 -43.45
C VAL A 684 1.80 26.34 -42.77
N THR A 685 0.93 26.30 -41.77
CA THR A 685 0.54 27.46 -40.95
C THR A 685 1.24 27.47 -39.60
N ASN A 686 1.77 26.33 -39.14
CA ASN A 686 2.50 26.23 -37.89
C ASN A 686 3.62 25.16 -37.95
N VAL A 687 4.71 25.41 -37.23
CA VAL A 687 5.77 24.42 -36.94
C VAL A 687 5.87 24.29 -35.43
N SER A 688 5.99 23.08 -34.92
CA SER A 688 6.33 22.80 -33.52
C SER A 688 7.54 21.88 -33.44
N VAL A 689 8.23 21.90 -32.31
CA VAL A 689 9.35 20.99 -32.01
C VAL A 689 9.02 20.18 -30.77
N ASP A 690 9.57 18.97 -30.69
CA ASP A 690 9.40 18.03 -29.58
C ASP A 690 9.97 18.54 -28.24
N ARG A 691 11.03 19.36 -28.27
CA ARG A 691 11.61 19.98 -27.07
C ARG A 691 11.95 21.44 -27.27
N ARG A 692 11.30 22.34 -26.50
CA ARG A 692 11.56 23.79 -26.54
C ARG A 692 12.76 24.23 -25.71
N TYR A 693 13.15 23.45 -24.71
CA TYR A 693 14.35 23.63 -23.92
C TYR A 693 15.11 22.31 -23.88
N LEU A 694 16.41 22.36 -24.10
CA LEU A 694 17.25 21.18 -24.15
C LEU A 694 18.52 21.48 -23.37
N THR A 695 18.87 20.67 -22.38
CA THR A 695 20.16 20.77 -21.70
C THR A 695 21.01 19.58 -22.13
N LEU A 696 22.18 19.85 -22.70
CA LEU A 696 23.14 18.83 -23.14
C LEU A 696 24.48 19.03 -22.44
N GLU A 697 25.25 17.98 -22.24
CA GLU A 697 26.67 18.09 -21.91
C GLU A 697 27.52 18.26 -23.18
N GLU A 698 28.68 18.90 -23.04
CA GLU A 698 29.64 19.05 -24.14
C GLU A 698 30.00 17.69 -24.77
N GLY A 699 29.70 17.52 -26.07
CA GLY A 699 29.89 16.29 -26.83
C GLY A 699 28.64 15.42 -27.02
N GLU A 700 27.52 15.74 -26.34
CA GLU A 700 26.26 15.00 -26.52
C GLU A 700 25.53 15.39 -27.82
N ASN A 701 24.71 14.46 -28.32
CA ASN A 701 23.88 14.66 -29.51
C ASN A 701 22.40 14.49 -29.19
N TYR A 702 21.54 15.20 -29.91
CA TYR A 702 20.09 15.11 -29.77
C TYR A 702 19.37 15.36 -31.09
N THR A 703 18.43 14.51 -31.48
CA THR A 703 17.63 14.73 -32.70
C THR A 703 16.38 15.55 -32.41
N LEU A 704 16.36 16.81 -32.84
CA LEU A 704 15.21 17.71 -32.71
C LEU A 704 14.16 17.41 -33.79
N THR A 705 13.02 16.87 -33.37
CA THR A 705 11.93 16.52 -34.29
C THR A 705 10.99 17.69 -34.47
N ALA A 706 10.81 18.15 -35.71
CA ALA A 706 9.86 19.19 -36.05
C ALA A 706 8.60 18.62 -36.72
N THR A 707 7.43 19.07 -36.27
CA THR A 707 6.12 18.70 -36.85
C THR A 707 5.44 19.92 -37.45
N VAL A 708 4.84 19.77 -38.63
CA VAL A 708 4.15 20.85 -39.35
C VAL A 708 2.64 20.66 -39.32
N SER A 709 1.90 21.77 -39.24
CA SER A 709 0.43 21.81 -39.27
C SER A 709 -0.07 22.78 -40.34
N PRO A 710 -1.18 22.47 -41.04
CA PRO A 710 -1.98 21.25 -40.91
C PRO A 710 -1.27 20.02 -41.51
N ALA A 711 -1.66 18.82 -41.06
CA ALA A 711 -0.98 17.57 -41.44
C ALA A 711 -1.10 17.22 -42.92
N ASP A 712 -2.04 17.83 -43.64
CA ASP A 712 -2.25 17.72 -45.10
C ASP A 712 -1.52 18.81 -45.89
N ALA A 713 -0.63 19.60 -45.26
CA ALA A 713 0.18 20.58 -45.95
C ALA A 713 0.95 19.95 -47.14
N THR A 714 0.88 20.64 -48.28
CA THR A 714 1.38 20.16 -49.57
C THR A 714 2.92 20.16 -49.66
N ASN A 715 3.61 21.01 -48.90
CA ASN A 715 5.07 20.99 -48.76
C ASN A 715 5.50 21.03 -47.29
N LYS A 716 5.92 19.89 -46.75
CA LYS A 716 6.24 19.71 -45.31
C LYS A 716 7.71 19.94 -44.96
N THR A 717 8.50 20.46 -45.89
CA THR A 717 9.95 20.59 -45.72
C THR A 717 10.29 21.60 -44.62
N VAL A 718 11.16 21.19 -43.67
CA VAL A 718 11.65 22.01 -42.56
C VAL A 718 13.17 22.15 -42.64
N ASN A 719 13.65 23.38 -42.56
CA ASN A 719 15.08 23.73 -42.56
C ASN A 719 15.54 24.07 -41.14
N TYR A 720 16.63 23.46 -40.70
CA TYR A 720 17.20 23.67 -39.38
C TYR A 720 18.36 24.66 -39.40
N SER A 721 18.54 25.44 -38.35
CA SER A 721 19.68 26.34 -38.18
C SER A 721 19.97 26.62 -36.70
N SER A 722 21.22 26.95 -36.37
CA SER A 722 21.63 27.34 -35.01
C SER A 722 21.93 28.83 -34.92
N SER A 723 21.55 29.46 -33.81
CA SER A 723 21.91 30.86 -33.51
C SER A 723 23.38 31.02 -33.12
N ASP A 724 24.01 29.97 -32.57
CA ASP A 724 25.45 29.95 -32.26
C ASP A 724 26.00 28.52 -32.39
N SER A 725 26.56 28.23 -33.56
CA SER A 725 27.19 26.95 -33.87
C SER A 725 28.44 26.63 -33.03
N ARG A 726 28.97 27.61 -32.28
CA ARG A 726 30.08 27.36 -31.34
C ARG A 726 29.61 26.76 -30.03
N VAL A 727 28.30 26.85 -29.73
CA VAL A 727 27.65 26.25 -28.56
C VAL A 727 26.94 24.96 -28.96
N ALA A 728 26.13 24.99 -30.02
CA ALA A 728 25.45 23.80 -30.53
C ALA A 728 25.26 23.88 -32.06
N THR A 729 25.65 22.84 -32.79
CA THR A 729 25.38 22.70 -34.23
C THR A 729 24.11 21.90 -34.46
N VAL A 730 23.47 22.04 -35.64
CA VAL A 730 22.34 21.20 -36.07
C VAL A 730 22.50 20.82 -37.53
N ASP A 731 22.21 19.57 -37.90
CA ASP A 731 22.24 19.11 -39.29
C ASP A 731 20.87 19.22 -40.00
N ALA A 732 20.80 18.83 -41.27
CA ALA A 732 19.58 18.90 -42.07
C ALA A 732 18.45 17.97 -41.59
N ASN A 733 18.77 16.96 -40.76
CA ASN A 733 17.81 16.02 -40.18
C ASN A 733 17.39 16.43 -38.76
N GLY A 734 17.85 17.58 -38.27
CA GLY A 734 17.57 18.06 -36.91
C GLY A 734 18.50 17.49 -35.85
N ASN A 735 19.60 16.80 -36.20
CA ASN A 735 20.55 16.30 -35.22
C ASN A 735 21.42 17.44 -34.68
N ILE A 736 21.21 17.77 -33.41
CA ILE A 736 21.97 18.73 -32.64
C ILE A 736 23.22 18.05 -32.07
N THR A 737 24.36 18.73 -32.14
CA THR A 737 25.59 18.35 -31.42
C THR A 737 25.98 19.48 -30.47
N ALA A 738 26.13 19.17 -29.19
CA ALA A 738 26.61 20.10 -28.17
C ALA A 738 28.12 20.31 -28.32
N VAL A 739 28.52 21.53 -28.68
CA VAL A 739 29.92 21.86 -29.01
C VAL A 739 30.67 22.42 -27.81
N LYS A 740 30.05 23.32 -27.04
CA LYS A 740 30.71 23.99 -25.93
C LYS A 740 29.72 24.61 -24.96
N ALA A 741 30.08 24.65 -23.67
CA ALA A 741 29.27 25.28 -22.64
C ALA A 741 28.78 26.69 -23.01
N GLY A 742 27.48 26.93 -22.85
CA GLY A 742 26.80 28.16 -23.28
C GLY A 742 25.34 27.90 -23.64
N SER A 743 24.69 28.85 -24.30
CA SER A 743 23.31 28.66 -24.78
C SER A 743 23.14 29.11 -26.23
N ALA A 744 22.33 28.40 -27.00
CA ALA A 744 21.99 28.69 -28.39
C ALA A 744 20.55 28.29 -28.72
N TYR A 745 19.93 28.98 -29.67
CA TYR A 745 18.64 28.60 -30.24
C TYR A 745 18.84 27.75 -31.50
N ILE A 746 18.16 26.61 -31.57
CA ILE A 746 18.04 25.80 -32.78
C ILE A 746 16.67 26.07 -33.40
N TYR A 747 16.64 26.69 -34.58
CA TYR A 747 15.41 27.01 -35.31
C TYR A 747 15.07 25.90 -36.29
N ALA A 748 13.79 25.55 -36.36
CA ALA A 748 13.20 24.67 -37.36
C ALA A 748 12.16 25.48 -38.15
N LYS A 749 12.47 25.82 -39.41
CA LYS A 749 11.67 26.73 -40.24
C LYS A 749 11.12 26.03 -41.48
N SER A 750 9.80 26.04 -41.65
CA SER A 750 9.15 25.54 -42.85
C SER A 750 9.45 26.43 -44.06
N VAL A 751 9.38 25.84 -45.26
CA VAL A 751 9.51 26.59 -46.52
C VAL A 751 8.40 27.63 -46.74
N ASP A 752 7.23 27.43 -46.13
CA ASP A 752 6.09 28.35 -46.20
C ASP A 752 6.21 29.55 -45.24
N GLY A 753 7.21 29.57 -44.36
CA GLY A 753 7.55 30.70 -43.50
C GLY A 753 7.45 30.47 -41.99
N PRO A 754 6.45 29.74 -41.46
CA PRO A 754 6.37 29.45 -40.03
C PRO A 754 7.60 28.71 -39.51
N TYR A 755 7.98 28.99 -38.26
CA TYR A 755 9.14 28.39 -37.61
C TYR A 755 8.88 28.15 -36.12
N ALA A 756 9.60 27.18 -35.56
CA ALA A 756 9.75 26.96 -34.13
C ALA A 756 11.22 27.01 -33.75
N TYR A 757 11.51 27.03 -32.45
CA TYR A 757 12.87 26.96 -31.95
C TYR A 757 12.98 26.15 -30.66
N SER A 758 14.16 25.60 -30.43
CA SER A 758 14.59 24.98 -29.17
C SER A 758 15.72 25.81 -28.55
N TYR A 759 15.63 26.15 -27.28
CA TYR A 759 16.71 26.79 -26.52
C TYR A 759 17.60 25.71 -25.90
N VAL A 760 18.78 25.54 -26.48
CA VAL A 760 19.78 24.56 -26.06
C VAL A 760 20.74 25.21 -25.07
N THR A 761 20.87 24.64 -23.88
CA THR A 761 21.91 24.97 -22.90
C THR A 761 22.92 23.84 -22.87
N VAL A 762 24.17 24.14 -23.21
CA VAL A 762 25.27 23.19 -23.08
C VAL A 762 25.97 23.41 -21.74
N LYS A 763 26.09 22.36 -20.95
CA LYS A 763 26.87 22.34 -19.71
C LYS A 763 28.29 21.87 -20.01
N ALA A 764 29.25 22.48 -19.31
CA ALA A 764 30.62 21.99 -19.34
C ALA A 764 30.67 20.57 -18.76
N LYS A 765 31.34 19.65 -19.44
CA LYS A 765 31.52 18.28 -18.97
C LYS A 765 32.28 18.29 -17.64
N ALA A 766 31.62 17.88 -16.56
CA ALA A 766 32.23 17.87 -15.23
C ALA A 766 33.26 16.74 -15.10
N ALA A 767 34.37 17.02 -14.41
CA ALA A 767 35.29 15.96 -13.98
C ALA A 767 34.62 15.16 -12.83
N PRO A 768 34.70 13.82 -12.84
CA PRO A 768 34.09 13.01 -11.79
C PRO A 768 34.73 13.32 -10.43
N GLN A 769 33.92 13.76 -9.48
CA GLN A 769 34.29 13.86 -8.06
C GLN A 769 33.85 12.59 -7.33
N PRO A 770 34.63 12.09 -6.36
CA PRO A 770 34.24 10.96 -5.54
C PRO A 770 32.97 11.28 -4.72
N PRO A 771 32.13 10.28 -4.39
CA PRO A 771 30.89 10.50 -3.65
C PRO A 771 31.17 11.17 -2.29
N ALA A 772 30.33 12.13 -1.92
CA ALA A 772 30.38 12.77 -0.62
C ALA A 772 30.11 11.73 0.49
N GLU A 773 30.87 11.83 1.59
CA GLU A 773 30.67 11.00 2.79
C GLU A 773 29.28 11.25 3.39
N VAL A 774 28.49 10.18 3.57
CA VAL A 774 27.15 10.26 4.14
C VAL A 774 27.21 9.83 5.59
N LYS A 775 26.98 10.78 6.51
CA LYS A 775 27.11 10.55 7.96
C LYS A 775 25.83 9.98 8.56
N VAL A 776 25.97 9.10 9.54
CA VAL A 776 24.85 8.63 10.36
C VAL A 776 24.22 9.82 11.10
N THR A 777 22.91 9.97 11.01
CA THR A 777 22.15 11.03 11.71
C THR A 777 21.24 10.47 12.78
N ASN A 778 20.82 9.20 12.68
CA ASN A 778 19.91 8.58 13.64
C ASN A 778 20.13 7.07 13.75
N ILE A 779 19.79 6.50 14.91
CA ILE A 779 19.76 5.05 15.15
C ILE A 779 18.44 4.73 15.87
N THR A 780 17.62 3.87 15.26
CA THR A 780 16.38 3.38 15.87
C THR A 780 16.58 1.98 16.44
N LEU A 781 15.85 1.69 17.51
CA LEU A 781 15.75 0.35 18.12
C LEU A 781 14.29 -0.10 18.03
N ASP A 782 14.05 -1.38 17.81
CA ASP A 782 12.73 -2.00 17.81
C ASP A 782 12.02 -1.89 19.18
N THR A 783 12.79 -1.91 20.27
CA THR A 783 12.29 -1.66 21.62
C THR A 783 13.26 -0.82 22.46
N ARG A 784 12.68 -0.06 23.40
CA ARG A 784 13.39 0.77 24.39
C ARG A 784 13.38 0.18 25.80
N TYR A 785 12.60 -0.87 26.02
CA TYR A 785 12.43 -1.50 27.32
C TYR A 785 12.31 -3.02 27.15
N LEU A 786 13.12 -3.76 27.91
CA LEU A 786 13.16 -5.22 27.89
C LEU A 786 13.14 -5.77 29.31
N ARG A 787 12.39 -6.85 29.49
CA ARG A 787 12.38 -7.64 30.71
C ARG A 787 12.78 -9.08 30.40
N LEU A 788 13.84 -9.57 31.01
CA LEU A 788 14.45 -10.87 30.70
C LEU A 788 14.69 -11.71 31.96
N ASP A 789 14.60 -13.03 31.83
CA ASP A 789 15.09 -13.96 32.87
C ASP A 789 16.60 -14.20 32.72
N ALA A 790 17.33 -14.36 33.82
CA ALA A 790 18.75 -14.63 33.85
C ALA A 790 19.11 -15.88 33.02
N GLY A 791 20.09 -15.74 32.13
CA GLY A 791 20.50 -16.74 31.15
C GLY A 791 19.76 -16.69 29.81
N LYS A 792 18.76 -15.82 29.64
CA LYS A 792 18.12 -15.59 28.34
C LYS A 792 18.92 -14.62 27.48
N LYS A 793 18.79 -14.78 26.17
CA LYS A 793 19.32 -13.85 25.17
C LYS A 793 18.17 -13.15 24.45
N TYR A 794 18.42 -11.94 24.00
CA TYR A 794 17.51 -11.17 23.16
C TYR A 794 18.31 -10.47 22.08
N GLU A 795 17.89 -10.60 20.82
CA GLU A 795 18.48 -9.87 19.70
C GLU A 795 17.73 -8.56 19.52
N LEU A 796 18.41 -7.44 19.79
CA LEU A 796 17.84 -6.11 19.67
C LEU A 796 17.96 -5.64 18.23
N ASN A 797 16.84 -5.52 17.51
CA ASN A 797 16.86 -5.06 16.12
C ASN A 797 17.06 -3.55 16.06
N TYR A 798 17.85 -3.11 15.09
CA TYR A 798 18.18 -1.70 14.93
C TYR A 798 18.31 -1.30 13.46
N THR A 799 18.15 0.00 13.20
CA THR A 799 18.36 0.59 11.88
C THR A 799 19.22 1.83 12.03
N VAL A 800 20.21 1.98 11.14
CA VAL A 800 21.11 3.13 11.06
C VAL A 800 20.68 4.02 9.89
N TYR A 801 20.47 5.30 10.17
CA TYR A 801 20.01 6.29 9.19
C TYR A 801 21.07 7.37 8.92
N PRO A 802 21.13 7.90 7.68
CA PRO A 802 20.39 7.40 6.51
C PRO A 802 20.92 6.02 6.06
N TYR A 803 20.12 5.25 5.32
CA TYR A 803 20.50 3.89 4.89
C TYR A 803 21.74 3.85 3.98
N ASN A 804 22.12 4.96 3.36
CA ASN A 804 23.34 5.08 2.58
C ASN A 804 24.52 5.65 3.39
N ALA A 805 24.40 5.74 4.72
CA ALA A 805 25.51 6.13 5.57
C ALA A 805 26.73 5.27 5.21
N THR A 806 27.85 5.95 4.91
CA THR A 806 29.06 5.32 4.38
C THR A 806 29.73 4.43 5.42
N ASP A 807 29.47 4.67 6.71
CA ASP A 807 29.87 3.84 7.83
C ASP A 807 28.67 3.58 8.75
N LYS A 808 28.21 2.33 8.82
CA LYS A 808 27.08 1.88 9.66
C LYS A 808 27.52 1.12 10.89
N THR A 809 28.83 1.07 11.17
CA THR A 809 29.34 0.30 12.29
C THR A 809 28.84 0.90 13.61
N LEU A 810 28.29 0.04 14.47
CA LEU A 810 27.82 0.42 15.79
C LEU A 810 28.68 -0.23 16.87
N THR A 811 29.09 0.57 17.85
CA THR A 811 29.69 0.09 19.09
C THR A 811 28.59 -0.07 20.14
N TRP A 812 28.53 -1.25 20.76
CA TRP A 812 27.55 -1.59 21.78
C TRP A 812 28.19 -1.58 23.16
N THR A 813 27.49 -1.02 24.15
CA THR A 813 27.94 -1.02 25.55
C THR A 813 26.79 -1.33 26.50
N SER A 814 27.11 -1.93 27.64
CA SER A 814 26.19 -2.11 28.76
C SER A 814 26.60 -1.24 29.94
N SER A 815 25.63 -0.57 30.58
CA SER A 815 25.91 0.18 31.81
C SER A 815 26.22 -0.73 33.01
N ASN A 816 25.88 -2.03 32.95
CA ASN A 816 26.17 -3.00 33.99
C ASN A 816 26.25 -4.43 33.44
N GLU A 817 27.46 -4.90 33.13
CA GLU A 817 27.71 -6.22 32.56
C GLU A 817 27.41 -7.39 33.53
N ASN A 818 27.32 -7.14 34.85
CA ASN A 818 26.87 -8.17 35.80
C ASN A 818 25.35 -8.42 35.71
N VAL A 819 24.61 -7.51 35.06
CA VAL A 819 23.16 -7.63 34.83
C VAL A 819 22.88 -8.09 33.41
N ALA A 820 23.44 -7.41 32.41
CA ALA A 820 23.27 -7.76 31.01
C ALA A 820 24.53 -7.39 30.22
N THR A 821 24.98 -8.29 29.34
CA THR A 821 26.05 -8.03 28.37
C THR A 821 25.45 -7.85 26.98
N VAL A 822 26.17 -7.20 26.08
CA VAL A 822 25.73 -7.01 24.69
C VAL A 822 26.89 -7.22 23.73
N GLU A 823 26.65 -7.97 22.66
CA GLU A 823 27.62 -8.16 21.57
C GLU A 823 26.87 -8.11 20.25
N ASN A 824 27.22 -7.17 19.36
CA ASN A 824 26.59 -6.98 18.05
C ASN A 824 25.05 -6.88 18.09
N GLY A 825 24.49 -6.21 19.09
CA GLY A 825 23.04 -6.09 19.29
C GLY A 825 22.39 -7.27 20.03
N VAL A 826 23.12 -8.36 20.32
CA VAL A 826 22.61 -9.50 21.09
C VAL A 826 22.86 -9.27 22.58
N ILE A 827 21.79 -9.05 23.32
CA ILE A 827 21.77 -8.89 24.77
C ILE A 827 21.74 -10.26 25.43
N THR A 828 22.65 -10.52 26.38
CA THR A 828 22.61 -11.71 27.25
C THR A 828 22.35 -11.28 28.68
N ALA A 829 21.22 -11.71 29.25
CA ALA A 829 20.87 -11.49 30.64
C ALA A 829 21.74 -12.36 31.55
N ILE A 830 22.45 -11.74 32.50
CA ILE A 830 23.43 -12.39 33.37
C ILE A 830 22.84 -12.64 34.75
N GLY A 831 22.39 -11.59 35.43
CA GLY A 831 21.95 -11.66 36.82
C GLY A 831 20.96 -10.56 37.17
N ARG A 832 20.27 -10.73 38.29
CA ARG A 832 19.20 -9.83 38.73
C ARG A 832 19.67 -8.37 38.83
N GLY A 833 18.89 -7.46 38.24
CA GLY A 833 19.13 -6.02 38.30
C GLY A 833 18.73 -5.32 37.00
N SER A 834 19.13 -4.06 36.82
CA SER A 834 18.87 -3.31 35.58
C SER A 834 20.14 -2.73 34.95
N ALA A 835 20.11 -2.59 33.62
CA ALA A 835 21.19 -2.05 32.80
C ALA A 835 20.64 -1.31 31.58
N TYR A 836 21.37 -0.31 31.09
CA TYR A 836 21.14 0.30 29.79
C TYR A 836 22.09 -0.29 28.75
N ILE A 837 21.53 -0.74 27.63
CA ILE A 837 22.27 -1.18 26.45
C ILE A 837 22.27 -0.03 25.45
N THR A 838 23.46 0.45 25.06
CA THR A 838 23.62 1.64 24.21
C THR A 838 24.35 1.29 22.92
N ALA A 839 23.77 1.67 21.78
CA ALA A 839 24.41 1.62 20.47
C ALA A 839 24.93 3.01 20.10
N THR A 840 26.17 3.07 19.62
CA THR A 840 26.86 4.31 19.24
C THR A 840 27.46 4.17 17.83
N SER A 841 27.11 5.05 16.90
CA SER A 841 27.77 5.11 15.59
C SER A 841 29.18 5.69 15.69
N SER A 842 30.02 5.45 14.68
CA SER A 842 31.40 5.97 14.62
C SER A 842 31.49 7.49 14.70
N ASN A 843 30.45 8.21 14.24
CA ASN A 843 30.36 9.67 14.33
C ASN A 843 29.61 10.18 15.59
N GLY A 844 29.27 9.31 16.54
CA GLY A 844 28.80 9.68 17.87
C GLY A 844 27.28 9.81 18.05
N VAL A 845 26.46 9.37 17.10
CA VAL A 845 25.00 9.25 17.29
C VAL A 845 24.72 8.08 18.23
N GLN A 846 23.88 8.30 19.24
CA GLN A 846 23.61 7.32 20.30
C GLN A 846 22.13 7.05 20.52
N THR A 847 21.83 5.82 20.93
CA THR A 847 20.48 5.34 21.22
C THR A 847 20.57 4.24 22.26
N SER A 848 19.61 4.14 23.19
CA SER A 848 19.67 3.16 24.29
C SER A 848 18.37 2.38 24.51
N CYS A 849 18.49 1.19 25.09
CA CYS A 849 17.41 0.32 25.58
C CYS A 849 17.62 0.00 27.07
N TYR A 850 16.57 0.10 27.87
CA TYR A 850 16.58 -0.28 29.29
C TYR A 850 16.24 -1.76 29.45
N VAL A 851 17.10 -2.51 30.15
CA VAL A 851 16.95 -3.95 30.39
C VAL A 851 16.80 -4.20 31.88
N ASP A 852 15.74 -4.94 32.25
CA ASP A 852 15.44 -5.37 33.61
C ASP A 852 15.49 -6.90 33.70
N VAL A 853 16.43 -7.44 34.48
CA VAL A 853 16.72 -8.88 34.55
C VAL A 853 16.23 -9.49 35.87
N TYR A 854 15.55 -10.64 35.79
CA TYR A 854 15.02 -11.40 36.92
C TYR A 854 15.65 -12.79 37.02
N GLY A 855 15.78 -13.33 38.25
CA GLY A 855 16.41 -14.63 38.51
C GLY A 855 17.92 -14.57 38.83
N GLU A 856 18.43 -15.62 39.47
CA GLU A 856 19.84 -15.73 39.90
C GLU A 856 20.71 -16.36 38.79
N ALA A 857 21.95 -15.88 38.65
CA ALA A 857 22.90 -16.34 37.64
C ALA A 857 23.31 -17.81 37.85
N LYS A 858 23.31 -18.62 36.78
CA LYS A 858 23.83 -20.00 36.84
C LYS A 858 25.37 -20.00 36.81
N PRO A 859 26.07 -20.76 37.68
CA PRO A 859 27.53 -20.77 37.73
C PRO A 859 28.16 -21.36 36.46
N VAL A 860 29.17 -20.68 35.91
CA VAL A 860 29.95 -21.10 34.73
C VAL A 860 31.29 -21.66 35.21
N LYS A 861 31.52 -22.96 35.01
CA LYS A 861 32.74 -23.64 35.44
C LYS A 861 33.92 -23.35 34.51
N VAL A 862 35.14 -23.31 35.05
CA VAL A 862 36.37 -23.35 34.25
C VAL A 862 36.49 -24.74 33.61
N THR A 863 36.57 -24.79 32.28
CA THR A 863 36.77 -26.02 31.49
C THR A 863 38.18 -26.12 30.88
N GLY A 864 38.92 -25.01 30.81
CA GLY A 864 40.33 -24.97 30.39
C GLY A 864 41.13 -23.93 31.15
N LEU A 865 42.42 -24.20 31.37
CA LEU A 865 43.37 -23.33 32.05
C LEU A 865 44.72 -23.40 31.31
N TYR A 866 45.33 -22.25 31.02
CA TYR A 866 46.63 -22.17 30.33
C TYR A 866 47.47 -21.02 30.90
N PHE A 867 48.79 -21.12 30.83
CA PHE A 867 49.65 -19.95 31.07
C PHE A 867 49.72 -19.08 29.82
N SER A 868 49.82 -17.75 30.00
CA SER A 868 50.03 -16.80 28.90
C SER A 868 51.34 -17.08 28.14
N ASP A 869 52.36 -17.56 28.85
CA ASP A 869 53.65 -17.93 28.30
C ASP A 869 53.77 -19.45 28.11
N ARG A 870 54.47 -19.89 27.05
CA ARG A 870 54.80 -21.31 26.85
C ARG A 870 56.03 -21.76 27.62
N GLN A 871 56.99 -20.86 27.80
CA GLN A 871 58.23 -21.09 28.54
C GLN A 871 58.69 -19.78 29.20
N LEU A 872 59.31 -19.87 30.37
CA LEU A 872 59.81 -18.72 31.12
C LEU A 872 61.31 -18.86 31.40
N GLY A 873 62.10 -17.88 30.95
CA GLY A 873 63.52 -17.76 31.28
C GLY A 873 63.75 -16.84 32.49
N LEU A 874 64.48 -17.34 33.49
CA LEU A 874 64.87 -16.58 34.68
C LEU A 874 66.38 -16.67 34.92
N LYS A 875 66.98 -15.66 35.53
CA LYS A 875 68.27 -15.78 36.22
C LYS A 875 68.05 -16.22 37.66
N VAL A 876 69.07 -16.81 38.28
CA VAL A 876 69.05 -17.08 39.73
C VAL A 876 68.78 -15.77 40.48
N GLY A 877 67.76 -15.78 41.35
CA GLY A 877 67.28 -14.62 42.12
C GLY A 877 66.22 -13.77 41.41
N GLU A 878 65.96 -13.98 40.12
CA GLU A 878 64.93 -13.25 39.38
C GLU A 878 63.53 -13.80 39.68
N THR A 879 62.57 -12.90 39.90
CA THR A 879 61.15 -13.23 40.09
C THR A 879 60.31 -12.64 38.97
N LYS A 880 59.40 -13.44 38.38
CA LYS A 880 58.40 -12.97 37.40
C LYS A 880 57.03 -13.54 37.71
N ALA A 881 56.00 -12.70 37.56
CA ALA A 881 54.60 -13.15 37.61
C ALA A 881 54.28 -13.97 36.35
N ALA A 882 53.60 -15.11 36.52
CA ALA A 882 53.03 -15.86 35.43
C ALA A 882 51.50 -15.71 35.44
N SER A 883 50.93 -15.22 34.34
CA SER A 883 49.50 -15.05 34.20
C SER A 883 48.83 -16.32 33.66
N VAL A 884 47.68 -16.67 34.22
CA VAL A 884 46.83 -17.76 33.72
C VAL A 884 45.61 -17.21 32.99
N LEU A 885 45.20 -17.91 31.93
CA LEU A 885 44.01 -17.62 31.13
C LEU A 885 42.99 -18.76 31.30
N PHE A 886 41.71 -18.39 31.37
CA PHE A 886 40.59 -19.31 31.63
C PHE A 886 39.76 -19.53 30.37
N THR A 887 39.25 -20.75 30.21
CA THR A 887 38.26 -21.09 29.18
C THR A 887 37.04 -21.70 29.86
N PRO A 888 35.81 -21.18 29.60
CA PRO A 888 35.55 -19.88 28.98
C PRO A 888 36.03 -18.73 29.88
N ASN A 889 36.34 -17.55 29.30
CA ASN A 889 36.85 -16.42 30.08
C ASN A 889 35.81 -15.86 31.08
N ASN A 890 34.52 -16.14 30.91
CA ASN A 890 33.45 -15.73 31.83
C ASN A 890 33.17 -16.74 32.95
N ALA A 891 34.07 -17.70 33.21
CA ALA A 891 33.93 -18.62 34.33
C ALA A 891 33.77 -17.86 35.66
N THR A 892 32.81 -18.29 36.48
CA THR A 892 32.37 -17.58 37.70
C THR A 892 33.27 -17.85 38.91
N ASN A 893 34.12 -18.89 38.88
CA ASN A 893 35.10 -19.19 39.94
C ASN A 893 36.51 -19.39 39.35
N LYS A 894 37.32 -18.33 39.37
CA LYS A 894 38.68 -18.29 38.78
C LYS A 894 39.80 -18.56 39.78
N SER A 895 39.50 -19.21 40.91
CA SER A 895 40.49 -19.50 41.94
C SER A 895 41.50 -20.56 41.45
N VAL A 896 42.79 -20.30 41.65
CA VAL A 896 43.89 -21.15 41.17
C VAL A 896 44.89 -21.45 42.28
N THR A 897 45.41 -22.67 42.29
CA THR A 897 46.51 -23.10 43.17
C THR A 897 47.76 -23.35 42.34
N TYR A 898 48.91 -22.85 42.80
CA TYR A 898 50.20 -23.00 42.13
C TYR A 898 51.11 -23.99 42.86
N SER A 899 51.93 -24.71 42.09
CA SER A 899 52.96 -25.59 42.65
C SER A 899 54.16 -25.71 41.72
N SER A 900 55.34 -26.03 42.27
CA SER A 900 56.55 -26.31 41.50
C SER A 900 56.91 -27.78 41.61
N LEU A 901 57.22 -28.44 40.49
CA LEU A 901 57.73 -29.82 40.55
C LEU A 901 59.08 -29.92 41.27
N ASN A 902 59.86 -28.84 41.29
CA ASN A 902 61.13 -28.80 42.00
C ASN A 902 61.44 -27.37 42.47
N SER A 903 61.00 -27.08 43.70
CA SER A 903 61.21 -25.80 44.38
C SER A 903 62.67 -25.46 44.68
N SER A 904 63.61 -26.39 44.46
CA SER A 904 65.05 -26.09 44.51
C SER A 904 65.60 -25.46 43.22
N ILE A 905 64.86 -25.54 42.10
CA ILE A 905 65.19 -24.92 40.81
C ILE A 905 64.43 -23.62 40.64
N ALA A 906 63.10 -23.63 40.79
CA ALA A 906 62.27 -22.43 40.83
C ALA A 906 61.08 -22.60 41.79
N ARG A 907 60.74 -21.56 42.55
CA ARG A 907 59.60 -21.52 43.48
C ARG A 907 58.47 -20.71 42.90
N VAL A 908 57.23 -21.00 43.30
CA VAL A 908 56.04 -20.20 42.95
C VAL A 908 55.26 -19.91 44.23
N ASP A 909 54.77 -18.68 44.37
CA ASP A 909 53.91 -18.29 45.50
C ASP A 909 52.41 -18.46 45.17
N GLU A 910 51.54 -18.14 46.13
CA GLU A 910 50.08 -18.23 45.97
C GLU A 910 49.50 -17.30 44.91
N ASN A 911 50.24 -16.25 44.53
CA ASN A 911 49.83 -15.27 43.53
C ASN A 911 50.37 -15.59 42.13
N GLY A 912 51.14 -16.69 41.98
CA GLY A 912 51.73 -17.10 40.71
C GLY A 912 53.06 -16.40 40.37
N ASN A 913 53.73 -15.78 41.34
CA ASN A 913 55.07 -15.22 41.15
C ASN A 913 56.13 -16.31 41.25
N ILE A 914 56.92 -16.48 40.18
CA ILE A 914 57.93 -17.52 40.04
C ILE A 914 59.33 -16.95 40.25
N THR A 915 60.06 -17.46 41.23
CA THR A 915 61.44 -17.08 41.55
C THR A 915 62.43 -18.16 41.14
N GLY A 916 63.45 -17.81 40.36
CA GLY A 916 64.55 -18.71 40.01
C GLY A 916 65.52 -18.91 41.18
N VAL A 917 65.76 -20.16 41.59
CA VAL A 917 66.57 -20.51 42.77
C VAL A 917 67.93 -21.08 42.39
N ARG A 918 68.00 -21.97 41.39
CA ARG A 918 69.23 -22.62 40.96
C ARG A 918 69.18 -22.93 39.46
N PRO A 919 70.31 -22.89 38.72
CA PRO A 919 70.29 -23.22 37.30
C PRO A 919 69.71 -24.61 37.02
N GLY A 920 68.87 -24.71 36.00
CA GLY A 920 68.14 -25.92 35.64
C GLY A 920 66.78 -25.61 35.04
N THR A 921 66.05 -26.65 34.65
CA THR A 921 64.71 -26.53 34.08
C THR A 921 63.70 -27.29 34.94
N VAL A 922 62.55 -26.68 35.23
CA VAL A 922 61.46 -27.22 36.06
C VAL A 922 60.10 -26.82 35.48
N TYR A 923 59.03 -27.52 35.84
CA TYR A 923 57.67 -27.12 35.51
C TYR A 923 56.94 -26.54 36.72
N ILE A 924 56.24 -25.43 36.50
CA ILE A 924 55.28 -24.83 37.43
C ILE A 924 53.88 -25.21 36.99
N TYR A 925 53.06 -25.70 37.91
CA TYR A 925 51.68 -26.10 37.68
C TYR A 925 50.72 -25.07 38.27
N ALA A 926 49.65 -24.78 37.55
CA ALA A 926 48.48 -24.05 38.01
C ALA A 926 47.26 -24.97 37.92
N ARG A 927 46.42 -25.02 38.96
CA ARG A 927 45.19 -25.83 38.96
C ARG A 927 44.00 -25.01 39.43
N SER A 928 42.95 -24.99 38.61
CA SER A 928 41.65 -24.40 38.94
C SER A 928 40.91 -25.27 39.96
N VAL A 929 40.13 -24.63 40.83
CA VAL A 929 39.20 -25.30 41.75
C VAL A 929 38.14 -26.14 41.03
N ASP A 930 37.83 -25.84 39.77
CA ASP A 930 36.88 -26.60 38.94
C ASP A 930 37.52 -27.83 38.27
N GLY A 931 38.83 -28.04 38.43
CA GLY A 931 39.53 -29.25 37.98
C GLY A 931 40.65 -29.06 36.95
N PRO A 932 40.51 -28.22 35.91
CA PRO A 932 41.54 -28.05 34.88
C PRO A 932 42.88 -27.56 35.45
N TYR A 933 43.98 -27.95 34.78
CA TYR A 933 45.34 -27.55 35.15
C TYR A 933 46.17 -27.17 33.94
N ALA A 934 47.19 -26.34 34.17
CA ALA A 934 48.19 -25.91 33.20
C ALA A 934 49.59 -26.15 33.75
N TYR A 935 50.59 -26.24 32.87
CA TYR A 935 52.00 -26.25 33.25
C TYR A 935 52.80 -25.23 32.42
N LEU A 936 53.83 -24.66 33.04
CA LEU A 936 54.78 -23.72 32.44
C LEU A 936 56.19 -24.24 32.65
N GLN A 937 56.97 -24.41 31.57
CA GLN A 937 58.38 -24.77 31.67
C GLN A 937 59.21 -23.54 32.04
N VAL A 938 59.93 -23.59 33.15
CA VAL A 938 60.79 -22.52 33.64
C VAL A 938 62.26 -22.96 33.55
N THR A 939 63.08 -22.20 32.84
CA THR A 939 64.53 -22.43 32.76
C THR A 939 65.27 -21.32 33.49
N VAL A 940 66.02 -21.69 34.52
CA VAL A 940 66.83 -20.79 35.33
C VAL A 940 68.29 -20.88 34.86
N ARG A 941 68.93 -19.73 34.61
CA ARG A 941 70.34 -19.62 34.19
C ARG A 941 71.18 -18.91 35.26
N SER A 942 72.49 -19.15 35.28
CA SER A 942 73.41 -18.47 36.19
C SER A 942 73.48 -16.96 35.92
N ALA A 943 73.66 -16.15 36.96
CA ALA A 943 73.67 -14.69 36.85
C ALA A 943 74.99 -14.09 36.31
N TYR A 944 76.06 -14.87 36.13
CA TYR A 944 77.39 -14.39 35.73
C TYR A 944 77.76 -14.78 34.29
N ASN A 945 78.02 -13.78 33.43
CA ASN A 945 78.69 -13.95 32.15
C ASN A 945 80.20 -14.07 32.39
N TYR A 946 80.82 -15.20 32.02
CA TYR A 946 82.28 -15.29 31.89
C TYR A 946 82.72 -14.55 30.62
N TRP A 947 83.68 -13.64 30.79
CA TRP A 947 84.37 -12.94 29.71
C TRP A 947 85.24 -13.92 28.90
N TYR A 948 85.19 -13.82 27.57
CA TYR A 948 86.07 -14.53 26.63
C TYR A 948 87.49 -13.91 26.64
N TYR A 949 88.54 -14.73 26.63
CA TYR A 949 89.86 -14.35 26.10
C TYR A 949 89.97 -14.85 24.65
N ARG A 950 90.49 -14.03 23.73
CA ARG A 950 91.71 -14.29 22.91
C ARG A 950 91.88 -13.26 21.78
N TYR A 951 93.13 -12.76 21.71
CA TYR A 951 93.90 -12.16 20.59
C TYR A 951 93.22 -11.31 19.53
#